data_AF-F6TR44-F1
#
_entry.id   AF-F6TR44-F1
#
_cell.length_a   1.000
_cell.length_b   1.000
_cell.length_c   1.000
_cell.angle_alpha   90.00
_cell.angle_beta   90.00
_cell.angle_gamma   90.00
#
_symmetry.space_group_name_H-M   'P 1'
#
loop_
_entity.id
_entity.type
_entity.pdbx_description
1 polymer ?
#
loop_
_entity_poly.entity_id
_entity_poly.type
_entity_poly.pdbx_seq_one_letter_code
_entity_poly.pdbx_strand_id
1 'polypeptide(L)'
;MTHRDNEGLVCSLKFLILLVALSPELLSLGAGVQLQDNGYDGLLVAINPQVSEDQNLIPNIKKMITEASFCLFNATKRRVFFRNIKILIPATWKANNYSKAKQESYEKANVIVTDWYGAHGDDPYTLQYRGCGKEGKYIHFTPDFLLNDDLTAGYGSRGKVFVHEWAHLRWGVFDEYNNEKPFYINGQNQIKVTRCSSDITGIFVCEKGPCPQENCIISKLFKEGCMFIYNSTQNATASIMFMQSLSSVVEFCNASTHNPEAPNLQNQMCSLRSAWDVITDSADFRHSSPMSETKLPPPPTFSLLQAGDKVVCLVLDVSSKMAEADRLLRLQQAAEFYLMQIVEIHTFVGIASFNSKGEIRAQLHQINNDDDRKLLVSYLPATVSAEAETSICSGLKKGFEVVEKLNGKAHGSVMVLVTSGDDEHVANCLLTVQSSGSTIHTIDLGSSAVENLEELSHLTGKYRGLKFFVPDKSNSNSMIDAFSRISSGTGDIFQQHIQLESTGENVQPHYQLKNTVTMDNSVGNDTAFLVTWQTSGPPEIVLADPSGRKYYTDDFVTNLTLQTARLRIPGTAKPGLWMYTLNNTHDSLQALKVTVTSRASRSAVPPATVEAFVERDSTRFPHPMMIYANVRKGFYPILNATVTATIEPEAGDPVMLKLFDDGAGADVIKNDGIYSRYFFSFAVNGRYSLKVHVRHSPSMSSLTHSVPGSHAMYVPGYIANGNIQMNAPRTSVGRSEEEQKWGFSRISSGGSFSVLGVPAGPHTDVFPPCKIIDLEAVKVEDQVTLSWTAPGEDFDEGQANSYEIRMSKSLQNIQDDFNNAILVNTSKLTPQQAGTKEIFTFSPKLFTEGPKYQPEGEAQENHRIYVAIRAIDRNSLKSAVSNIAQASLFIPPNSAPVLARDRLILKGILTAMGLIGIICLTIVVTHCILNKKKTADNKENGMKLL
;
A
#
# COMPACT_ATOMS: atom_id res chain seq x y z
N MET A 1 -40.56 -33.16 -53.13
CA MET A 1 -39.22 -33.79 -52.98
C MET A 1 -38.19 -32.68 -53.04
N THR A 2 -37.35 -32.40 -52.06
CA THR A 2 -37.19 -32.97 -50.71
C THR A 2 -36.31 -31.99 -49.93
N HIS A 3 -36.72 -31.78 -48.68
CA HIS A 3 -36.06 -31.19 -47.52
C HIS A 3 -34.58 -30.77 -47.61
N ARG A 4 -34.35 -29.51 -47.23
CA ARG A 4 -33.07 -28.98 -46.74
C ARG A 4 -33.24 -28.78 -45.23
N ASP A 5 -32.68 -29.69 -44.46
CA ASP A 5 -32.89 -29.76 -43.00
C ASP A 5 -31.98 -28.84 -42.20
N ASN A 6 -32.54 -28.47 -41.06
CA ASN A 6 -32.28 -27.29 -40.24
C ASN A 6 -31.39 -27.67 -39.03
N GLU A 7 -30.27 -28.36 -39.26
CA GLU A 7 -29.43 -28.91 -38.18
C GLU A 7 -28.39 -27.95 -37.61
N GLY A 8 -28.10 -26.83 -38.27
CA GLY A 8 -27.08 -25.87 -37.82
C GLY A 8 -27.48 -25.00 -36.62
N LEU A 9 -28.77 -24.69 -36.45
CA LEU A 9 -29.22 -23.76 -35.42
C LEU A 9 -29.45 -24.43 -34.05
N VAL A 10 -29.84 -25.71 -34.05
CA VAL A 10 -30.24 -26.43 -32.82
C VAL A 10 -29.02 -26.82 -31.96
N CYS A 11 -27.84 -27.01 -32.56
CA CYS A 11 -26.61 -27.27 -31.78
C CYS A 11 -26.10 -26.02 -31.06
N SER A 12 -26.21 -24.82 -31.65
CA SER A 12 -25.77 -23.58 -30.99
C SER A 12 -26.70 -23.20 -29.82
N LEU A 13 -28.01 -23.45 -29.95
CA LEU A 13 -28.97 -23.17 -28.89
C LEU A 13 -28.89 -24.19 -27.73
N LYS A 14 -28.56 -25.46 -28.02
CA LYS A 14 -28.29 -26.46 -26.97
C LYS A 14 -27.01 -26.17 -26.19
N PHE A 15 -25.95 -25.65 -26.83
CA PHE A 15 -24.75 -25.19 -26.13
C PHE A 15 -25.02 -23.96 -25.25
N LEU A 16 -25.84 -23.02 -25.72
CA LEU A 16 -26.23 -21.84 -24.95
C LEU A 16 -27.12 -22.20 -23.74
N ILE A 17 -28.02 -23.17 -23.90
CA ILE A 17 -28.87 -23.67 -22.81
C ILE A 17 -28.08 -24.55 -21.82
N LEU A 18 -27.07 -25.31 -22.26
CA LEU A 18 -26.18 -26.06 -21.36
C LEU A 18 -25.30 -25.13 -20.52
N LEU A 19 -24.90 -23.97 -21.06
CA LEU A 19 -24.21 -22.90 -20.33
C LEU A 19 -25.08 -22.23 -19.25
N VAL A 20 -26.41 -22.22 -19.43
CA VAL A 20 -27.37 -21.68 -18.44
C VAL A 20 -27.80 -22.75 -17.42
N ALA A 21 -27.67 -24.05 -17.73
CA ALA A 21 -28.07 -25.15 -16.85
C ALA A 21 -26.94 -25.69 -15.95
N LEU A 22 -25.70 -25.24 -16.11
CA LEU A 22 -24.58 -25.58 -15.23
C LEU A 22 -24.65 -24.75 -13.95
N SER A 23 -25.24 -25.35 -12.92
CA SER A 23 -25.14 -25.08 -11.48
C SER A 23 -24.42 -23.79 -11.02
N PRO A 24 -24.99 -22.98 -10.11
CA PRO A 24 -24.29 -21.83 -9.50
C PRO A 24 -22.97 -22.20 -8.79
N GLU A 25 -22.72 -23.49 -8.54
CA GLU A 25 -21.43 -24.00 -8.06
C GLU A 25 -20.27 -23.78 -9.06
N LEU A 26 -20.49 -23.79 -10.38
CA LEU A 26 -19.42 -23.61 -11.36
C LEU A 26 -18.93 -22.15 -11.47
N LEU A 27 -19.81 -21.18 -11.19
CA LEU A 27 -19.46 -19.76 -11.08
C LEU A 27 -18.69 -19.43 -9.78
N SER A 28 -18.70 -20.35 -8.80
CA SER A 28 -18.06 -20.17 -7.48
C SER A 28 -16.61 -20.69 -7.40
N LEU A 29 -16.16 -21.45 -8.40
CA LEU A 29 -14.78 -21.94 -8.49
C LEU A 29 -13.88 -20.87 -9.13
N GLY A 30 -13.33 -19.99 -8.29
CA GLY A 30 -12.15 -19.18 -8.64
C GLY A 30 -12.31 -17.67 -8.54
N ALA A 31 -13.48 -17.12 -8.29
CA ALA A 31 -13.61 -15.68 -8.08
C ALA A 31 -13.31 -15.29 -6.62
N GLY A 32 -12.61 -14.17 -6.43
CA GLY A 32 -12.51 -13.53 -5.11
C GLY A 32 -13.83 -12.89 -4.72
N VAL A 33 -13.89 -12.17 -3.60
CA VAL A 33 -15.18 -11.81 -2.96
C VAL A 33 -16.24 -11.30 -3.95
N GLN A 34 -17.29 -12.11 -4.12
CA GLN A 34 -18.46 -11.81 -4.93
C GLN A 34 -19.67 -11.58 -4.04
N LEU A 35 -20.54 -10.68 -4.47
CA LEU A 35 -21.84 -10.47 -3.85
C LEU A 35 -22.91 -11.17 -4.71
N GLN A 36 -23.55 -12.20 -4.16
CA GLN A 36 -24.63 -12.92 -4.84
C GLN A 36 -25.82 -13.07 -3.89
N ASP A 37 -27.01 -12.66 -4.34
CA ASP A 37 -28.23 -12.65 -3.52
C ASP A 37 -28.00 -12.03 -2.13
N ASN A 38 -27.39 -10.84 -2.11
CA ASN A 38 -27.05 -10.09 -0.90
C ASN A 38 -26.00 -10.74 0.04
N GLY A 39 -25.50 -11.93 -0.27
CA GLY A 39 -24.46 -12.61 0.50
C GLY A 39 -23.08 -12.49 -0.14
N TYR A 40 -22.07 -12.10 0.63
CA TYR A 40 -20.68 -12.16 0.20
C TYR A 40 -20.15 -13.60 0.29
N ASP A 41 -19.63 -14.09 -0.83
CA ASP A 41 -18.98 -15.38 -0.94
C ASP A 41 -17.51 -15.24 -1.32
N GLY A 42 -16.67 -16.14 -0.81
CA GLY A 42 -15.26 -16.21 -1.20
C GLY A 42 -14.34 -15.29 -0.40
N LEU A 43 -14.75 -14.82 0.78
CA LEU A 43 -13.86 -14.12 1.70
C LEU A 43 -12.78 -15.07 2.20
N LEU A 44 -11.51 -14.73 1.97
CA LEU A 44 -10.36 -15.52 2.39
C LEU A 44 -9.64 -14.86 3.56
N VAL A 45 -9.59 -15.56 4.69
CA VAL A 45 -8.76 -15.25 5.85
C VAL A 45 -7.55 -16.17 5.84
N ALA A 46 -6.33 -15.63 5.95
CA ALA A 46 -5.11 -16.44 6.00
C ALA A 46 -4.30 -16.17 7.28
N ILE A 47 -3.92 -17.24 7.97
CA ILE A 47 -3.06 -17.18 9.16
C ILE A 47 -1.61 -17.35 8.69
N ASN A 48 -0.72 -16.44 9.10
CA ASN A 48 0.68 -16.47 8.71
C ASN A 48 1.40 -17.69 9.32
N PRO A 49 2.33 -18.35 8.59
CA PRO A 49 3.07 -19.50 9.10
C PRO A 49 3.87 -19.27 10.39
N GLN A 50 4.22 -18.02 10.71
CA GLN A 50 4.94 -17.65 11.93
C GLN A 50 4.04 -17.55 13.17
N VAL A 51 2.71 -17.48 13.00
CA VAL A 51 1.77 -17.45 14.12
C VAL A 51 1.71 -18.82 14.78
N SER A 52 1.89 -18.84 16.11
CA SER A 52 1.81 -20.07 16.90
C SER A 52 0.39 -20.64 16.94
N GLU A 53 0.28 -21.97 16.94
CA GLU A 53 -1.01 -22.67 17.01
C GLU A 53 -1.69 -22.44 18.36
N ASP A 54 -2.87 -21.83 18.34
CA ASP A 54 -3.74 -21.61 19.49
C ASP A 54 -5.16 -22.13 19.22
N GLN A 55 -5.73 -22.84 20.20
CA GLN A 55 -7.05 -23.49 20.06
C GLN A 55 -8.21 -22.49 19.95
N ASN A 56 -8.05 -21.27 20.46
CA ASN A 56 -9.07 -20.22 20.48
C ASN A 56 -9.01 -19.30 19.26
N LEU A 57 -7.90 -19.27 18.51
CA LEU A 57 -7.73 -18.34 17.40
C LEU A 57 -8.78 -18.54 16.29
N ILE A 58 -8.95 -19.77 15.80
CA ILE A 58 -9.96 -20.08 14.76
C ILE A 58 -11.39 -19.81 15.27
N PRO A 59 -11.80 -20.27 16.48
CA PRO A 59 -13.09 -19.90 17.08
C PRO A 59 -13.31 -18.38 17.15
N ASN A 60 -12.31 -17.60 17.56
CA ASN A 60 -12.43 -16.15 17.69
C ASN A 60 -12.55 -15.45 16.34
N ILE A 61 -11.84 -15.91 15.31
CA ILE A 61 -12.03 -15.44 13.92
C ILE A 61 -13.48 -15.70 13.47
N LYS A 62 -14.00 -16.91 13.69
CA LYS A 62 -15.38 -17.27 13.32
C LYS A 62 -16.41 -16.41 14.06
N LYS A 63 -16.20 -16.20 15.35
CA LYS A 63 -17.07 -15.34 16.19
C LYS A 63 -17.07 -13.90 15.67
N MET A 64 -15.88 -13.32 15.44
CA MET A 64 -15.73 -11.97 14.91
C MET A 64 -16.47 -11.79 13.58
N ILE A 65 -16.30 -12.69 12.61
CA ILE A 65 -16.93 -12.57 11.29
C ILE A 65 -18.45 -12.82 11.37
N THR A 66 -18.90 -13.68 12.28
CA THR A 66 -20.34 -13.90 12.55
C THR A 66 -21.00 -12.64 13.11
N GLU A 67 -20.38 -12.01 14.10
CA GLU A 67 -20.82 -10.71 14.64
C GLU A 67 -20.77 -9.61 13.58
N ALA A 68 -19.70 -9.56 12.80
CA ALA A 68 -19.54 -8.61 11.69
C ALA A 68 -20.63 -8.77 10.64
N SER A 69 -21.03 -10.00 10.31
CA SER A 69 -22.10 -10.29 9.33
C SER A 69 -23.43 -9.65 9.76
N PHE A 70 -23.80 -9.81 11.04
CA PHE A 70 -25.00 -9.19 11.59
C PHE A 70 -24.88 -7.66 11.64
N CYS A 71 -23.73 -7.15 12.06
CA CYS A 71 -23.48 -5.71 12.12
C CYS A 71 -23.55 -5.06 10.74
N LEU A 72 -22.90 -5.67 9.73
CA LEU A 72 -22.87 -5.20 8.35
C LEU A 72 -24.28 -5.19 7.75
N PHE A 73 -25.07 -6.24 7.99
CA PHE A 73 -26.44 -6.32 7.53
C PHE A 73 -27.29 -5.17 8.05
N ASN A 74 -27.19 -4.86 9.34
CA ASN A 74 -27.92 -3.74 9.93
C ASN A 74 -27.41 -2.38 9.42
N ALA A 75 -26.09 -2.18 9.42
CA ALA A 75 -25.44 -0.94 8.97
C ALA A 75 -25.75 -0.61 7.50
N THR A 76 -25.99 -1.64 6.69
CA THR A 76 -26.30 -1.50 5.26
C THR A 76 -27.80 -1.49 4.97
N LYS A 77 -28.64 -1.18 5.96
CA LYS A 77 -30.10 -1.13 5.83
C LYS A 77 -30.67 -2.46 5.30
N ARG A 78 -30.20 -3.57 5.87
CA ARG A 78 -30.62 -4.95 5.58
C ARG A 78 -30.28 -5.44 4.16
N ARG A 79 -29.14 -5.00 3.61
CA ARG A 79 -28.77 -5.28 2.21
C ARG A 79 -27.69 -6.32 2.03
N VAL A 80 -26.61 -6.30 2.80
CA VAL A 80 -25.48 -7.21 2.54
C VAL A 80 -24.98 -7.89 3.82
N PHE A 81 -24.53 -9.13 3.70
CA PHE A 81 -24.02 -9.93 4.83
C PHE A 81 -22.92 -10.91 4.36
N PHE A 82 -22.16 -11.49 5.29
CA PHE A 82 -21.16 -12.51 4.97
C PHE A 82 -21.78 -13.90 4.94
N ARG A 83 -21.53 -14.68 3.87
CA ARG A 83 -22.14 -16.00 3.67
C ARG A 83 -21.12 -17.13 3.64
N ASN A 84 -20.18 -17.16 2.70
CA ASN A 84 -19.22 -18.26 2.55
C ASN A 84 -17.79 -17.79 2.78
N ILE A 85 -17.18 -18.25 3.88
CA ILE A 85 -15.87 -17.80 4.36
C ILE A 85 -14.87 -18.95 4.35
N LYS A 86 -13.66 -18.69 3.88
CA LYS A 86 -12.56 -19.65 3.85
C LYS A 86 -11.47 -19.19 4.81
N ILE A 87 -11.02 -20.09 5.67
CA ILE A 87 -9.89 -19.85 6.58
C ILE A 87 -8.74 -20.76 6.15
N LEU A 88 -7.64 -20.15 5.70
CA LEU A 88 -6.41 -20.82 5.31
C LEU A 88 -5.49 -20.94 6.53
N ILE A 89 -5.26 -22.18 6.93
CA ILE A 89 -4.42 -22.61 8.03
C ILE A 89 -3.02 -22.93 7.48
N PRO A 90 -1.94 -22.43 8.10
CA PRO A 90 -0.60 -22.67 7.62
C PRO A 90 -0.19 -24.14 7.75
N ALA A 91 0.75 -24.56 6.91
CA ALA A 91 1.30 -25.91 6.94
C ALA A 91 2.16 -26.19 8.21
N THR A 92 2.56 -25.13 8.94
CA THR A 92 3.32 -25.23 10.19
C THR A 92 2.48 -25.73 11.36
N TRP A 93 1.15 -25.62 11.29
CA TRP A 93 0.23 -26.14 12.30
C TRP A 93 -0.02 -27.63 12.11
N LYS A 94 -0.43 -28.32 13.18
CA LYS A 94 -0.70 -29.75 13.11
C LYS A 94 -1.83 -30.05 12.12
N ALA A 95 -1.59 -31.03 11.25
CA ALA A 95 -2.60 -31.49 10.32
C ALA A 95 -3.80 -32.10 11.07
N ASN A 96 -4.99 -31.57 10.80
CA ASN A 96 -6.27 -32.07 11.30
C ASN A 96 -7.16 -32.46 10.11
N ASN A 97 -8.44 -32.75 10.34
CA ASN A 97 -9.42 -33.06 9.30
C ASN A 97 -9.84 -31.80 8.49
N TYR A 98 -8.87 -31.03 8.00
CA TYR A 98 -9.06 -29.86 7.15
C TYR A 98 -9.03 -30.25 5.68
N SER A 99 -9.77 -29.51 4.86
CA SER A 99 -9.71 -29.69 3.41
C SER A 99 -8.41 -29.10 2.84
N LYS A 100 -7.89 -29.64 1.74
CA LYS A 100 -6.70 -29.08 1.09
C LYS A 100 -7.06 -27.76 0.37
N ALA A 101 -6.20 -26.76 0.51
CA ALA A 101 -6.28 -25.53 -0.29
C ALA A 101 -6.17 -25.85 -1.79
N LYS A 102 -6.94 -25.14 -2.63
CA LYS A 102 -6.91 -25.28 -4.09
C LYS A 102 -6.22 -24.08 -4.74
N GLN A 103 -6.79 -22.89 -4.62
CA GLN A 103 -6.20 -21.67 -5.19
C GLN A 103 -5.91 -20.61 -4.13
N GLU A 104 -6.38 -20.88 -2.90
CA GLU A 104 -6.20 -20.06 -1.72
C GLU A 104 -4.72 -20.03 -1.30
N SER A 105 -4.18 -18.83 -1.12
CA SER A 105 -2.81 -18.58 -0.66
C SER A 105 -2.77 -17.31 0.18
N TYR A 106 -1.69 -17.14 0.95
CA TYR A 106 -1.56 -16.01 1.86
C TYR A 106 -1.52 -14.67 1.13
N GLU A 107 -0.77 -14.59 0.03
CA GLU A 107 -0.64 -13.37 -0.80
C GLU A 107 -1.98 -12.89 -1.40
N LYS A 108 -2.97 -13.78 -1.49
CA LYS A 108 -4.29 -13.51 -2.09
C LYS A 108 -5.39 -13.29 -1.05
N ALA A 109 -5.06 -13.33 0.24
CA ALA A 109 -6.03 -13.21 1.32
C ALA A 109 -6.60 -11.79 1.43
N ASN A 110 -7.89 -11.69 1.76
CA ASN A 110 -8.54 -10.41 2.04
C ASN A 110 -8.27 -9.96 3.48
N VAL A 111 -8.07 -10.93 4.36
CA VAL A 111 -7.78 -10.73 5.78
C VAL A 111 -6.56 -11.57 6.14
N ILE A 112 -5.53 -10.94 6.69
CA ILE A 112 -4.34 -11.62 7.18
C ILE A 112 -4.29 -11.58 8.71
N VAL A 113 -3.89 -12.70 9.31
CA VAL A 113 -3.62 -12.80 10.75
C VAL A 113 -2.14 -13.09 10.94
N THR A 114 -1.42 -12.19 11.59
CA THR A 114 0.03 -12.27 11.75
C THR A 114 0.50 -11.43 12.91
N ASP A 115 1.59 -11.86 13.55
CA ASP A 115 2.20 -11.09 14.63
C ASP A 115 2.69 -9.74 14.14
N TRP A 116 2.59 -8.75 15.03
CA TRP A 116 3.03 -7.40 14.76
C TRP A 116 4.51 -7.25 15.07
N TYR A 117 5.28 -6.93 14.04
CA TYR A 117 6.67 -6.51 14.18
C TYR A 117 6.74 -4.98 14.13
N GLY A 118 6.00 -4.27 15.02
CA GLY A 118 5.63 -2.87 14.85
C GLY A 118 5.49 -2.02 16.15
N ALA A 119 5.43 -0.68 16.05
CA ALA A 119 5.41 0.26 17.20
C ALA A 119 4.00 0.46 17.81
N HIS A 120 2.95 0.17 17.03
CA HIS A 120 1.55 0.43 17.38
C HIS A 120 0.79 -0.78 17.95
N GLY A 121 1.51 -1.80 18.42
CA GLY A 121 0.93 -2.98 19.08
C GLY A 121 -0.11 -3.69 18.22
N ASP A 122 -1.32 -3.85 18.76
CA ASP A 122 -2.36 -4.71 18.22
C ASP A 122 -3.47 -3.98 17.44
N ASP A 123 -3.16 -2.78 16.93
CA ASP A 123 -4.07 -1.95 16.12
C ASP A 123 -4.49 -2.70 14.83
N PRO A 124 -5.79 -3.01 14.66
CA PRO A 124 -6.32 -3.48 13.38
C PRO A 124 -6.28 -2.36 12.33
N TYR A 125 -5.92 -2.71 11.10
CA TYR A 125 -5.86 -1.73 10.01
C TYR A 125 -6.14 -2.36 8.65
N THR A 126 -6.45 -1.50 7.68
CA THR A 126 -6.60 -1.86 6.27
C THR A 126 -5.54 -1.16 5.44
N LEU A 127 -4.82 -1.92 4.62
CA LEU A 127 -3.89 -1.34 3.66
C LEU A 127 -4.67 -0.77 2.46
N GLN A 128 -5.12 0.48 2.61
CA GLN A 128 -5.83 1.25 1.59
C GLN A 128 -4.88 2.28 0.99
N TYR A 129 -4.43 2.05 -0.25
CA TYR A 129 -3.46 2.92 -0.94
C TYR A 129 -4.04 3.64 -2.16
N ARG A 130 -5.37 3.53 -2.35
CA ARG A 130 -6.10 4.10 -3.48
C ARG A 130 -7.06 5.17 -3.02
N GLY A 131 -7.45 6.05 -3.94
CA GLY A 131 -8.39 7.13 -3.67
C GLY A 131 -9.82 6.66 -3.35
N CYS A 132 -10.70 7.61 -3.08
CA CYS A 132 -12.08 7.36 -2.68
C CYS A 132 -12.83 6.41 -3.63
N GLY A 133 -13.58 5.45 -3.05
CA GLY A 133 -14.41 4.53 -3.82
C GLY A 133 -13.65 3.36 -4.45
N LYS A 134 -12.38 3.15 -4.08
CA LYS A 134 -11.51 2.10 -4.64
C LYS A 134 -11.17 1.06 -3.58
N GLU A 135 -11.23 -0.22 -3.97
CA GLU A 135 -10.90 -1.35 -3.09
C GLU A 135 -9.45 -1.26 -2.57
N GLY A 136 -9.25 -1.51 -1.27
CA GLY A 136 -7.94 -1.67 -0.62
C GLY A 136 -7.30 -3.03 -0.91
N LYS A 137 -6.14 -3.31 -0.29
CA LYS A 137 -5.38 -4.54 -0.53
C LYS A 137 -5.79 -5.69 0.41
N TYR A 138 -5.70 -5.49 1.72
CA TYR A 138 -6.06 -6.47 2.75
C TYR A 138 -6.35 -5.78 4.09
N ILE A 139 -7.08 -6.48 4.97
CA ILE A 139 -7.24 -6.17 6.40
C ILE A 139 -6.22 -6.97 7.19
N HIS A 140 -5.63 -6.37 8.21
CA HIS A 140 -4.66 -7.01 9.10
C HIS A 140 -5.19 -7.06 10.54
N PHE A 141 -5.10 -8.24 11.15
CA PHE A 141 -5.32 -8.45 12.59
C PHE A 141 -4.12 -9.16 13.21
N THR A 142 -3.81 -8.81 14.46
CA THR A 142 -2.84 -9.56 15.27
C THR A 142 -3.51 -10.73 15.99
N PRO A 143 -2.76 -11.79 16.32
CA PRO A 143 -3.24 -12.83 17.22
C PRO A 143 -3.67 -12.28 18.58
N ASP A 144 -2.95 -11.32 19.16
CA ASP A 144 -3.31 -10.74 20.47
C ASP A 144 -4.64 -9.98 20.39
N PHE A 145 -4.90 -9.19 19.34
CA PHE A 145 -6.23 -8.58 19.14
C PHE A 145 -7.36 -9.62 19.16
N LEU A 146 -7.13 -10.79 18.57
CA LEU A 146 -8.12 -11.86 18.47
C LEU A 146 -8.24 -12.69 19.76
N LEU A 147 -7.21 -12.76 20.60
CA LEU A 147 -7.15 -13.62 21.78
C LEU A 147 -7.35 -12.85 23.10
N ASN A 148 -6.96 -11.58 23.17
CA ASN A 148 -7.00 -10.74 24.35
C ASN A 148 -8.31 -9.94 24.41
N ASP A 149 -9.22 -10.33 25.30
CA ASP A 149 -10.52 -9.68 25.46
C ASP A 149 -10.42 -8.27 26.09
N ASP A 150 -9.32 -7.93 26.77
CA ASP A 150 -9.13 -6.60 27.37
C ASP A 150 -9.05 -5.49 26.30
N LEU A 151 -8.60 -5.82 25.09
CA LEU A 151 -8.55 -4.90 23.95
C LEU A 151 -9.96 -4.49 23.47
N THR A 152 -10.99 -5.29 23.74
CA THR A 152 -12.37 -4.94 23.36
C THR A 152 -12.91 -3.73 24.12
N ALA A 153 -12.36 -3.40 25.30
CA ALA A 153 -12.72 -2.19 26.02
C ALA A 153 -12.27 -0.92 25.28
N GLY A 154 -11.14 -0.99 24.56
CA GLY A 154 -10.56 0.11 23.79
C GLY A 154 -11.12 0.26 22.37
N TYR A 155 -11.26 -0.85 21.63
CA TYR A 155 -11.72 -0.81 20.23
C TYR A 155 -13.22 -1.09 20.05
N GLY A 156 -13.88 -1.69 21.06
CA GLY A 156 -15.23 -2.23 20.96
C GLY A 156 -15.28 -3.69 20.53
N SER A 157 -16.46 -4.13 20.09
CA SER A 157 -16.64 -5.51 19.62
C SER A 157 -15.86 -5.76 18.35
N ARG A 158 -15.21 -6.92 18.28
CA ARG A 158 -14.40 -7.33 17.11
C ARG A 158 -15.22 -7.33 15.83
N GLY A 159 -16.51 -7.67 15.90
CA GLY A 159 -17.41 -7.59 14.75
C GLY A 159 -17.57 -6.17 14.18
N LYS A 160 -17.68 -5.13 15.02
CA LYS A 160 -17.77 -3.73 14.55
C LYS A 160 -16.45 -3.24 13.97
N VAL A 161 -15.34 -3.59 14.62
CA VAL A 161 -14.00 -3.30 14.11
C VAL A 161 -13.81 -3.93 12.73
N PHE A 162 -14.23 -5.18 12.55
CA PHE A 162 -14.19 -5.83 11.23
C PHE A 162 -15.04 -5.08 10.19
N VAL A 163 -16.23 -4.59 10.54
CA VAL A 163 -17.08 -3.82 9.61
C VAL A 163 -16.45 -2.47 9.23
N HIS A 164 -15.79 -1.81 10.18
CA HIS A 164 -15.02 -0.59 9.95
C HIS A 164 -13.89 -0.85 8.93
N GLU A 165 -13.05 -1.85 9.19
CA GLU A 165 -11.97 -2.25 8.27
C GLU A 165 -12.50 -2.78 6.92
N TRP A 166 -13.61 -3.49 6.92
CA TRP A 166 -14.28 -3.95 5.71
C TRP A 166 -14.72 -2.77 4.83
N ALA A 167 -15.17 -1.66 5.42
CA ALA A 167 -15.58 -0.49 4.66
C ALA A 167 -14.39 0.16 3.94
N HIS A 168 -13.23 0.27 4.61
CA HIS A 168 -11.97 0.67 3.97
C HIS A 168 -11.59 -0.28 2.83
N LEU A 169 -11.62 -1.60 3.11
CA LEU A 169 -11.20 -2.60 2.14
C LEU A 169 -12.11 -2.62 0.92
N ARG A 170 -13.42 -2.79 1.10
CA ARG A 170 -14.34 -3.09 -0.01
C ARG A 170 -14.79 -1.86 -0.77
N TRP A 171 -15.01 -0.74 -0.08
CA TRP A 171 -15.61 0.45 -0.66
C TRP A 171 -14.66 1.65 -0.74
N GLY A 172 -13.47 1.58 -0.13
CA GLY A 172 -12.50 2.68 -0.20
C GLY A 172 -13.02 3.97 0.42
N VAL A 173 -13.81 3.86 1.49
CA VAL A 173 -14.13 5.01 2.36
C VAL A 173 -12.96 5.29 3.30
N PHE A 174 -12.92 6.47 3.90
CA PHE A 174 -11.87 6.87 4.85
C PHE A 174 -12.47 7.17 6.22
N ASP A 175 -11.58 7.37 7.19
CA ASP A 175 -11.96 7.69 8.55
C ASP A 175 -12.68 9.04 8.65
N GLU A 176 -13.70 9.07 9.51
CA GLU A 176 -14.48 10.27 9.82
C GLU A 176 -13.97 11.00 11.08
N TYR A 177 -12.87 10.51 11.67
CA TYR A 177 -12.05 11.18 12.68
C TYR A 177 -10.70 11.64 12.08
N ASN A 178 -9.89 12.35 12.86
CA ASN A 178 -8.54 12.78 12.46
C ASN A 178 -7.64 12.89 13.70
N ASN A 179 -6.53 12.15 13.74
CA ASN A 179 -5.61 12.14 14.89
C ASN A 179 -4.76 13.43 14.99
N GLU A 180 -4.45 14.07 13.85
CA GLU A 180 -3.69 15.33 13.82
C GLU A 180 -4.58 16.55 14.09
N LYS A 181 -5.83 16.48 13.61
CA LYS A 181 -6.87 17.51 13.79
C LYS A 181 -8.10 16.93 14.49
N PRO A 182 -8.01 16.46 15.74
CA PRO A 182 -9.13 15.84 16.46
C PRO A 182 -10.25 16.84 16.79
N PHE A 183 -9.94 18.13 16.76
CA PHE A 183 -10.87 19.22 17.01
C PHE A 183 -10.73 20.29 15.94
N TYR A 184 -11.83 21.00 15.69
CA TYR A 184 -11.87 22.13 14.77
C TYR A 184 -12.87 23.18 15.25
N ILE A 185 -12.71 24.41 14.78
CA ILE A 185 -13.71 25.46 14.99
C ILE A 185 -14.74 25.33 13.87
N ASN A 186 -16.05 25.43 14.14
CA ASN A 186 -17.14 25.33 13.16
C ASN A 186 -17.71 26.70 12.71
N GLY A 187 -18.70 26.71 11.82
CA GLY A 187 -19.32 27.91 11.23
C GLY A 187 -19.70 28.98 12.24
N GLN A 188 -20.19 28.54 13.40
CA GLN A 188 -20.67 29.38 14.51
C GLN A 188 -19.57 29.73 15.51
N ASN A 189 -18.29 29.57 15.13
CA ASN A 189 -17.13 29.82 15.96
C ASN A 189 -17.10 28.99 17.27
N GLN A 190 -17.67 27.78 17.23
CA GLN A 190 -17.66 26.82 18.33
C GLN A 190 -16.59 25.76 18.10
N ILE A 191 -15.94 25.32 19.17
CA ILE A 191 -15.03 24.17 19.11
C ILE A 191 -15.86 22.90 18.99
N LYS A 192 -15.56 22.09 17.98
CA LYS A 192 -16.22 20.82 17.70
C LYS A 192 -15.18 19.71 17.57
N VAL A 193 -15.60 18.50 17.88
CA VAL A 193 -14.83 17.28 17.60
C VAL A 193 -14.90 17.00 16.11
N THR A 194 -13.79 16.60 15.51
CA THR A 194 -13.75 16.13 14.12
C THR A 194 -14.46 14.79 14.04
N ARG A 195 -15.72 14.82 13.56
CA ARG A 195 -16.61 13.67 13.47
C ARG A 195 -17.71 13.92 12.46
N CYS A 196 -18.32 12.84 12.00
CA CYS A 196 -19.49 12.92 11.13
C CYS A 196 -20.76 13.34 11.90
N SER A 197 -21.31 12.48 12.75
CA SER A 197 -22.52 12.81 13.51
C SER A 197 -22.21 13.69 14.72
N SER A 198 -22.94 14.81 14.85
CA SER A 198 -22.94 15.65 16.05
C SER A 198 -23.70 15.05 17.23
N ASP A 199 -24.45 13.96 17.03
CA ASP A 199 -25.34 13.37 18.04
C ASP A 199 -24.58 12.62 19.13
N ILE A 200 -23.33 12.21 18.84
CA ILE A 200 -22.48 11.55 19.83
C ILE A 200 -22.15 12.56 20.93
N THR A 201 -22.51 12.27 22.17
CA THR A 201 -22.26 13.14 23.32
C THR A 201 -21.02 12.69 24.10
N GLY A 202 -20.38 13.63 24.79
CA GLY A 202 -19.15 13.42 25.55
C GLY A 202 -18.63 14.70 26.18
N ILE A 203 -17.47 14.60 26.85
CA ILE A 203 -16.78 15.74 27.48
C ILE A 203 -15.35 15.86 26.98
N PHE A 204 -14.78 17.05 27.15
CA PHE A 204 -13.36 17.32 26.92
C PHE A 204 -12.58 17.08 28.21
N VAL A 205 -11.46 16.38 28.10
CA VAL A 205 -10.55 16.08 29.20
C VAL A 205 -9.17 16.64 28.85
N CYS A 206 -8.61 17.43 29.76
CA CYS A 206 -7.28 18.00 29.71
C CYS A 206 -6.36 17.27 30.72
N GLU A 207 -5.06 17.61 30.76
CA GLU A 207 -4.09 17.08 31.73
C GLU A 207 -4.53 17.13 33.21
N LYS A 208 -5.40 18.08 33.59
CA LYS A 208 -5.91 18.26 34.96
C LYS A 208 -7.32 17.69 35.19
N GLY A 209 -7.81 16.85 34.28
CA GLY A 209 -9.16 16.28 34.30
C GLY A 209 -10.14 17.00 33.37
N PRO A 210 -11.47 16.88 33.61
CA PRO A 210 -12.50 17.53 32.80
C PRO A 210 -12.25 19.03 32.67
N CYS A 211 -12.37 19.55 31.46
CA CYS A 211 -12.13 20.96 31.21
C CYS A 211 -13.15 21.53 30.20
N PRO A 212 -13.41 22.84 30.24
CA PRO A 212 -14.13 23.51 29.16
C PRO A 212 -13.44 23.30 27.82
N GLN A 213 -14.22 23.17 26.75
CA GLN A 213 -13.72 22.96 25.38
C GLN A 213 -12.69 24.03 24.96
N GLU A 214 -12.82 25.27 25.46
CA GLU A 214 -11.93 26.39 25.12
C GLU A 214 -10.48 26.15 25.57
N ASN A 215 -10.25 25.26 26.54
CA ASN A 215 -8.91 24.96 27.04
C ASN A 215 -8.12 23.98 26.16
N CYS A 216 -8.78 23.32 25.20
CA CYS A 216 -8.15 22.36 24.30
C CYS A 216 -7.58 22.96 23.02
N ILE A 217 -7.86 24.24 22.75
CA ILE A 217 -7.29 24.97 21.63
C ILE A 217 -6.66 26.27 22.16
N ILE A 218 -5.35 26.39 22.07
CA ILE A 218 -4.59 27.60 22.42
C ILE A 218 -4.05 28.20 21.14
N SER A 219 -4.39 29.46 20.85
CA SER A 219 -3.86 30.19 19.68
C SER A 219 -4.07 29.45 18.34
N LYS A 220 -5.21 28.78 18.17
CA LYS A 220 -5.56 27.92 17.01
C LYS A 220 -4.73 26.63 16.87
N LEU A 221 -3.92 26.28 17.86
CA LEU A 221 -3.20 25.02 17.94
C LEU A 221 -3.83 24.13 19.01
N PHE A 222 -3.88 22.84 18.71
CA PHE A 222 -4.32 21.82 19.66
C PHE A 222 -3.36 21.77 20.85
N LYS A 223 -3.92 21.81 22.07
CA LYS A 223 -3.12 21.59 23.27
C LYS A 223 -2.89 20.08 23.43
N GLU A 224 -1.63 19.67 23.43
CA GLU A 224 -1.23 18.29 23.70
C GLU A 224 -1.83 17.79 25.03
N GLY A 225 -2.30 16.54 25.06
CA GLY A 225 -2.97 15.95 26.21
C GLY A 225 -4.48 16.25 26.34
N CYS A 226 -5.10 16.93 25.37
CA CYS A 226 -6.56 17.08 25.32
C CYS A 226 -7.23 15.93 24.56
N MET A 227 -8.34 15.41 25.09
CA MET A 227 -9.10 14.34 24.43
C MET A 227 -10.61 14.49 24.60
N PHE A 228 -11.35 13.89 23.67
CA PHE A 228 -12.81 13.76 23.76
C PHE A 228 -13.15 12.38 24.30
N ILE A 229 -13.88 12.33 25.41
CA ILE A 229 -14.36 11.10 26.03
C ILE A 229 -15.88 11.05 25.88
N TYR A 230 -16.39 10.03 25.17
CA TYR A 230 -17.82 9.87 24.91
C TYR A 230 -18.58 9.31 26.12
N ASN A 231 -19.90 9.54 26.14
CA ASN A 231 -20.80 8.87 27.07
C ASN A 231 -21.13 7.45 26.57
N SER A 232 -20.83 6.41 27.35
CA SER A 232 -21.05 5.02 26.93
C SER A 232 -22.53 4.68 26.73
N THR A 233 -23.43 5.41 27.40
CA THR A 233 -24.87 5.19 27.32
C THR A 233 -25.52 6.37 26.60
N GLN A 234 -25.83 6.18 25.32
CA GLN A 234 -26.47 7.19 24.47
C GLN A 234 -27.21 6.54 23.28
N ASN A 235 -27.96 7.34 22.53
CA ASN A 235 -28.81 6.88 21.43
C ASN A 235 -28.26 7.22 20.04
N ALA A 236 -27.05 7.78 19.95
CA ALA A 236 -26.44 8.12 18.67
C ALA A 236 -26.10 6.84 17.88
N THR A 237 -26.60 6.73 16.65
CA THR A 237 -26.47 5.52 15.82
C THR A 237 -25.36 5.60 14.77
N ALA A 238 -24.92 6.80 14.39
CA ALA A 238 -23.83 7.02 13.43
C ALA A 238 -22.63 7.71 14.10
N SER A 239 -21.39 7.44 13.69
CA SER A 239 -20.97 6.65 12.53
C SER A 239 -19.94 5.59 12.90
N ILE A 240 -20.03 4.41 12.28
CA ILE A 240 -19.04 3.33 12.39
C ILE A 240 -17.64 3.81 11.97
N MET A 241 -17.52 4.76 11.03
CA MET A 241 -16.22 5.31 10.60
C MET A 241 -15.65 6.37 11.55
N PHE A 242 -16.32 6.66 12.67
CA PHE A 242 -15.86 7.61 13.69
C PHE A 242 -15.67 6.96 15.07
N MET A 243 -16.68 6.23 15.56
CA MET A 243 -16.66 5.69 16.94
C MET A 243 -17.24 4.27 16.97
N GLN A 244 -16.53 3.34 16.32
CA GLN A 244 -16.93 1.93 16.23
C GLN A 244 -17.01 1.23 17.60
N SER A 245 -16.31 1.75 18.62
CA SER A 245 -16.34 1.19 19.97
C SER A 245 -17.65 1.42 20.73
N LEU A 246 -18.43 2.43 20.35
CA LEU A 246 -19.67 2.78 21.01
C LEU A 246 -20.78 1.78 20.66
N SER A 247 -21.44 1.19 21.66
CA SER A 247 -22.44 0.13 21.47
C SER A 247 -23.66 0.58 20.65
N SER A 248 -24.11 1.83 20.82
CA SER A 248 -25.24 2.42 20.10
C SER A 248 -24.98 2.68 18.62
N VAL A 249 -23.70 2.80 18.22
CA VAL A 249 -23.31 3.09 16.82
C VAL A 249 -23.47 1.84 15.97
N VAL A 250 -24.40 1.85 15.04
CA VAL A 250 -24.75 0.72 14.17
C VAL A 250 -24.93 1.11 12.70
N GLU A 251 -24.75 2.39 12.37
CA GLU A 251 -24.93 2.93 11.01
C GLU A 251 -23.67 3.60 10.50
N PHE A 252 -23.52 3.61 9.16
CA PHE A 252 -22.59 4.51 8.48
C PHE A 252 -23.18 5.92 8.40
N CYS A 253 -22.31 6.92 8.40
CA CYS A 253 -22.76 8.29 8.24
C CYS A 253 -23.44 8.50 6.89
N ASN A 254 -24.60 9.14 6.94
CA ASN A 254 -25.49 9.39 5.80
C ASN A 254 -25.76 10.89 5.65
N ALA A 255 -26.42 11.30 4.57
CA ALA A 255 -26.70 12.72 4.30
C ALA A 255 -27.35 13.50 5.47
N SER A 256 -28.16 12.86 6.33
CA SER A 256 -28.78 13.53 7.49
C SER A 256 -27.87 13.67 8.71
N THR A 257 -26.88 12.79 8.84
CA THR A 257 -25.90 12.79 9.95
C THR A 257 -24.56 13.38 9.55
N HIS A 258 -24.37 13.64 8.24
CA HIS A 258 -23.12 14.08 7.66
C HIS A 258 -22.76 15.51 8.03
N ASN A 259 -21.49 15.70 8.34
CA ASN A 259 -20.92 17.00 8.67
C ASN A 259 -19.81 17.33 7.67
N PRO A 260 -20.11 18.11 6.62
CA PRO A 260 -19.14 18.42 5.57
C PRO A 260 -18.08 19.43 6.03
N GLU A 261 -18.22 20.06 7.21
CA GLU A 261 -17.21 20.97 7.75
C GLU A 261 -16.08 20.27 8.52
N ALA A 262 -16.27 18.99 8.90
CA ALA A 262 -15.29 18.27 9.70
C ALA A 262 -14.02 17.99 8.86
N PRO A 263 -12.81 18.35 9.35
CA PRO A 263 -11.55 18.12 8.64
C PRO A 263 -11.07 16.66 8.79
N ASN A 264 -11.91 15.71 8.38
CA ASN A 264 -11.58 14.29 8.32
C ASN A 264 -11.19 13.87 6.89
N LEU A 265 -10.56 12.69 6.80
CA LEU A 265 -10.02 12.20 5.54
C LEU A 265 -11.13 11.80 4.56
N GLN A 266 -12.28 11.33 5.05
CA GLN A 266 -13.47 11.08 4.24
C GLN A 266 -13.91 12.32 3.46
N ASN A 267 -14.06 13.46 4.14
CA ASN A 267 -14.44 14.72 3.50
C ASN A 267 -13.38 15.19 2.49
N GLN A 268 -12.10 15.10 2.87
CA GLN A 268 -10.98 15.53 2.03
C GLN A 268 -10.88 14.72 0.73
N MET A 269 -10.94 13.40 0.84
CA MET A 269 -10.68 12.48 -0.28
C MET A 269 -11.92 12.18 -1.12
N CYS A 270 -13.11 12.18 -0.52
CA CYS A 270 -14.37 11.84 -1.17
C CYS A 270 -15.21 13.06 -1.57
N SER A 271 -14.59 14.23 -1.74
CA SER A 271 -15.27 15.46 -2.18
C SER A 271 -16.47 15.81 -1.30
N LEU A 272 -16.28 15.75 0.03
CA LEU A 272 -17.28 16.04 1.07
C LEU A 272 -18.50 15.12 1.10
N ARG A 273 -18.43 13.95 0.46
CA ARG A 273 -19.50 12.95 0.49
C ARG A 273 -19.46 12.13 1.78
N SER A 274 -20.64 11.77 2.28
CA SER A 274 -20.73 10.87 3.44
C SER A 274 -20.24 9.46 3.09
N ALA A 275 -19.80 8.69 4.09
CA ALA A 275 -19.40 7.30 3.90
C ALA A 275 -20.53 6.49 3.21
N TRP A 276 -21.78 6.68 3.64
CA TRP A 276 -22.92 5.97 3.05
C TRP A 276 -23.13 6.29 1.57
N ASP A 277 -22.95 7.55 1.15
CA ASP A 277 -23.12 7.91 -0.26
C ASP A 277 -22.11 7.17 -1.14
N VAL A 278 -20.86 7.09 -0.70
CA VAL A 278 -19.79 6.36 -1.42
C VAL A 278 -20.10 4.86 -1.48
N ILE A 279 -20.57 4.29 -0.36
CA ILE A 279 -20.97 2.88 -0.28
C ILE A 279 -22.12 2.57 -1.25
N THR A 280 -23.15 3.41 -1.31
CA THR A 280 -24.31 3.19 -2.19
C THR A 280 -24.01 3.33 -3.67
N ASP A 281 -22.99 4.10 -4.05
CA ASP A 281 -22.55 4.24 -5.44
C ASP A 281 -21.69 3.05 -5.94
N SER A 282 -21.20 2.23 -5.00
CA SER A 282 -20.37 1.08 -5.31
C SER A 282 -21.13 0.02 -6.12
N ALA A 283 -20.39 -0.83 -6.84
CA ALA A 283 -20.98 -1.88 -7.66
C ALA A 283 -21.86 -2.85 -6.85
N ASP A 284 -21.56 -3.04 -5.57
CA ASP A 284 -22.31 -3.90 -4.65
C ASP A 284 -23.76 -3.43 -4.43
N PHE A 285 -24.03 -2.13 -4.56
CA PHE A 285 -25.35 -1.55 -4.25
C PHE A 285 -26.20 -1.22 -5.47
N ARG A 286 -25.64 -1.27 -6.69
CA ARG A 286 -26.40 -1.04 -7.94
C ARG A 286 -27.51 -2.08 -8.15
N HIS A 287 -27.33 -3.29 -7.65
CA HIS A 287 -28.26 -4.42 -7.82
C HIS A 287 -28.71 -5.08 -6.51
N SER A 288 -28.28 -4.58 -5.34
CA SER A 288 -28.77 -5.09 -4.05
C SER A 288 -30.13 -4.48 -3.73
N SER A 289 -31.05 -5.29 -3.21
CA SER A 289 -32.32 -4.82 -2.65
C SER A 289 -32.41 -5.20 -1.18
N PRO A 290 -33.03 -4.38 -0.31
CA PRO A 290 -33.17 -4.73 1.11
C PRO A 290 -33.93 -6.06 1.27
N MET A 291 -33.44 -6.93 2.16
CA MET A 291 -34.18 -8.14 2.53
C MET A 291 -35.45 -7.78 3.30
N SER A 292 -36.51 -8.57 3.10
CA SER A 292 -37.79 -8.42 3.81
C SER A 292 -37.62 -8.37 5.33
N GLU A 293 -38.41 -7.52 6.00
CA GLU A 293 -38.31 -7.26 7.44
C GLU A 293 -38.36 -8.51 8.32
N THR A 294 -39.04 -9.56 7.87
CA THR A 294 -39.21 -10.82 8.60
C THR A 294 -38.05 -11.81 8.44
N LYS A 295 -37.15 -11.61 7.45
CA LYS A 295 -36.05 -12.53 7.16
C LYS A 295 -34.72 -11.98 7.70
N LEU A 296 -34.11 -12.73 8.63
CA LEU A 296 -32.73 -12.51 9.07
C LEU A 296 -31.76 -13.26 8.14
N PRO A 297 -30.53 -12.75 7.92
CA PRO A 297 -29.53 -13.46 7.17
C PRO A 297 -29.09 -14.73 7.92
N PRO A 298 -28.80 -15.83 7.21
CA PRO A 298 -28.21 -17.00 7.84
C PRO A 298 -26.80 -16.67 8.39
N PRO A 299 -26.34 -17.35 9.45
CA PRO A 299 -24.96 -17.21 9.90
C PRO A 299 -23.98 -17.66 8.79
N PRO A 300 -22.78 -17.05 8.72
CA PRO A 300 -21.78 -17.44 7.73
C PRO A 300 -21.35 -18.89 7.91
N THR A 301 -21.11 -19.57 6.79
CA THR A 301 -20.48 -20.89 6.74
C THR A 301 -18.96 -20.73 6.63
N PHE A 302 -18.24 -21.63 7.28
CA PHE A 302 -16.77 -21.59 7.33
C PHE A 302 -16.17 -22.87 6.78
N SER A 303 -15.33 -22.73 5.77
CA SER A 303 -14.49 -23.80 5.24
C SER A 303 -13.08 -23.66 5.79
N LEU A 304 -12.60 -24.69 6.50
CA LEU A 304 -11.22 -24.73 6.99
C LEU A 304 -10.35 -25.45 5.95
N LEU A 305 -9.36 -24.71 5.44
CA LEU A 305 -8.42 -25.16 4.43
C LEU A 305 -7.03 -25.20 5.04
N GLN A 306 -6.24 -26.24 4.77
CA GLN A 306 -4.83 -26.26 5.13
C GLN A 306 -3.97 -26.17 3.87
N ALA A 307 -2.92 -25.36 3.93
CA ALA A 307 -1.90 -25.32 2.90
C ALA A 307 -1.26 -26.73 2.76
N GLY A 308 -1.34 -27.31 1.56
CA GLY A 308 -0.79 -28.64 1.27
C GLY A 308 0.67 -28.60 0.80
N ASP A 309 1.19 -29.76 0.38
CA ASP A 309 2.51 -29.87 -0.23
C ASP A 309 2.61 -28.96 -1.47
N LYS A 310 3.76 -28.29 -1.60
CA LYS A 310 4.01 -27.38 -2.70
C LYS A 310 4.33 -28.17 -3.95
N VAL A 311 3.55 -27.96 -5.00
CA VAL A 311 3.74 -28.60 -6.30
C VAL A 311 3.89 -27.52 -7.37
N VAL A 312 5.05 -27.47 -8.01
CA VAL A 312 5.34 -26.55 -9.11
C VAL A 312 5.61 -27.36 -10.38
N CYS A 313 5.10 -26.92 -11.52
CA CYS A 313 5.46 -27.49 -12.81
C CYS A 313 5.88 -26.39 -13.78
N LEU A 314 7.09 -26.52 -14.32
CA LEU A 314 7.59 -25.65 -15.37
C LEU A 314 7.02 -26.14 -16.71
N VAL A 315 6.38 -25.26 -17.47
CA VAL A 315 5.82 -25.55 -18.79
C VAL A 315 6.54 -24.66 -19.80
N LEU A 316 7.50 -25.25 -20.51
CA LEU A 316 8.54 -24.53 -21.25
C LEU A 316 8.35 -24.66 -22.76
N ASP A 317 8.20 -23.52 -23.44
CA ASP A 317 8.16 -23.45 -24.89
C ASP A 317 9.53 -23.80 -25.50
N VAL A 318 9.53 -24.70 -26.48
CA VAL A 318 10.70 -25.11 -27.27
C VAL A 318 10.43 -24.99 -28.76
N SER A 319 9.44 -24.19 -29.17
CA SER A 319 9.13 -23.90 -30.57
C SER A 319 10.31 -23.26 -31.30
N SER A 320 10.25 -23.24 -32.64
CA SER A 320 11.25 -22.59 -33.49
C SER A 320 11.48 -21.11 -33.15
N LYS A 321 10.46 -20.42 -32.60
CA LYS A 321 10.52 -19.03 -32.16
C LYS A 321 11.44 -18.80 -30.96
N MET A 322 11.73 -19.84 -30.20
CA MET A 322 12.68 -19.78 -29.09
C MET A 322 14.14 -19.67 -29.55
N ALA A 323 14.42 -19.83 -30.85
CA ALA A 323 15.73 -19.62 -31.45
C ALA A 323 16.04 -18.13 -31.69
N GLU A 324 15.02 -17.27 -31.74
CA GLU A 324 15.17 -15.83 -31.93
C GLU A 324 15.72 -15.18 -30.65
N ALA A 325 16.58 -14.17 -30.79
CA ALA A 325 17.08 -13.32 -29.70
C ALA A 325 17.55 -14.10 -28.44
N ASP A 326 18.15 -15.27 -28.63
CA ASP A 326 18.62 -16.17 -27.57
C ASP A 326 17.55 -16.49 -26.51
N ARG A 327 16.27 -16.52 -26.89
CA ARG A 327 15.13 -16.74 -25.96
C ARG A 327 15.27 -18.06 -25.20
N LEU A 328 15.64 -19.17 -25.87
CA LEU A 328 15.83 -20.46 -25.21
C LEU A 328 16.97 -20.42 -24.19
N LEU A 329 18.10 -19.82 -24.52
CA LEU A 329 19.23 -19.68 -23.60
C LEU A 329 18.83 -18.87 -22.36
N ARG A 330 18.16 -17.72 -22.56
CA ARG A 330 17.64 -16.90 -21.46
C ARG A 330 16.68 -17.71 -20.58
N LEU A 331 15.79 -18.51 -21.19
CA LEU A 331 14.87 -19.40 -20.48
C LEU A 331 15.63 -20.43 -19.65
N GLN A 332 16.63 -21.09 -20.22
CA GLN A 332 17.44 -22.07 -19.50
C GLN A 332 18.19 -21.43 -18.32
N GLN A 333 18.79 -20.25 -18.51
CA GLN A 333 19.46 -19.49 -17.45
C GLN A 333 18.51 -19.14 -16.30
N ALA A 334 17.32 -18.64 -16.62
CA ALA A 334 16.33 -18.24 -15.63
C ALA A 334 15.69 -19.45 -14.92
N ALA A 335 15.45 -20.55 -15.64
CA ALA A 335 14.96 -21.80 -15.07
C ALA A 335 16.01 -22.47 -14.17
N GLU A 336 17.29 -22.47 -14.55
CA GLU A 336 18.38 -22.93 -13.68
C GLU A 336 18.45 -22.09 -12.41
N PHE A 337 18.37 -20.76 -12.53
CA PHE A 337 18.30 -19.86 -11.38
C PHE A 337 17.12 -20.21 -10.47
N TYR A 338 15.93 -20.38 -11.03
CA TYR A 338 14.73 -20.73 -10.28
C TYR A 338 14.90 -22.05 -9.52
N LEU A 339 15.30 -23.12 -10.21
CA LEU A 339 15.46 -24.46 -9.65
C LEU A 339 16.58 -24.54 -8.62
N MET A 340 17.69 -23.83 -8.82
CA MET A 340 18.85 -23.91 -7.94
C MET A 340 18.79 -22.97 -6.75
N GLN A 341 17.99 -21.90 -6.82
CA GLN A 341 18.06 -20.79 -5.87
C GLN A 341 16.72 -20.27 -5.37
N ILE A 342 15.64 -20.30 -6.15
CA ILE A 342 14.34 -19.72 -5.72
C ILE A 342 13.43 -20.77 -5.08
N VAL A 343 13.33 -21.95 -5.69
CA VAL A 343 12.41 -23.00 -5.22
C VAL A 343 12.85 -23.47 -3.83
N GLU A 344 11.92 -23.47 -2.88
CA GLU A 344 12.17 -23.91 -1.50
C GLU A 344 12.35 -25.43 -1.40
N ILE A 345 13.10 -25.87 -0.38
CA ILE A 345 13.21 -27.30 -0.06
C ILE A 345 11.83 -27.89 0.28
N HIS A 346 11.70 -29.20 0.07
CA HIS A 346 10.47 -29.98 0.17
C HIS A 346 9.38 -29.66 -0.87
N THR A 347 9.64 -28.77 -1.82
CA THR A 347 8.77 -28.55 -2.98
C THR A 347 8.91 -29.68 -4.00
N PHE A 348 7.79 -30.18 -4.52
CA PHE A 348 7.76 -31.09 -5.65
C PHE A 348 7.79 -30.30 -6.96
N VAL A 349 8.73 -30.63 -7.85
CA VAL A 349 8.89 -29.96 -9.13
C VAL A 349 8.73 -30.93 -10.29
N GLY A 350 7.89 -30.56 -11.25
CA GLY A 350 7.76 -31.20 -12.55
C GLY A 350 8.26 -30.30 -13.67
N ILE A 351 8.61 -30.90 -14.81
CA ILE A 351 9.01 -30.14 -16.01
C ILE A 351 8.32 -30.75 -17.22
N ALA A 352 7.60 -29.91 -17.95
CA ALA A 352 7.02 -30.21 -19.25
C ALA A 352 7.56 -29.22 -20.28
N SER A 353 7.73 -29.68 -21.52
CA SER A 353 8.07 -28.84 -22.65
C SER A 353 7.03 -28.95 -23.74
N PHE A 354 6.92 -27.95 -24.63
CA PHE A 354 5.99 -28.03 -25.73
C PHE A 354 6.45 -27.30 -27.00
N ASN A 355 6.00 -27.83 -28.13
CA ASN A 355 6.00 -27.24 -29.46
C ASN A 355 4.59 -27.45 -30.05
N SER A 356 4.41 -28.10 -31.20
CA SER A 356 3.12 -28.61 -31.66
C SER A 356 2.50 -29.66 -30.72
N LYS A 357 3.33 -30.34 -29.91
CA LYS A 357 2.94 -31.35 -28.92
C LYS A 357 3.59 -31.08 -27.57
N GLY A 358 2.97 -31.59 -26.51
CA GLY A 358 3.52 -31.55 -25.15
C GLY A 358 4.33 -32.81 -24.82
N GLU A 359 5.44 -32.64 -24.11
CA GLU A 359 6.33 -33.70 -23.63
C GLU A 359 6.59 -33.52 -22.13
N ILE A 360 6.61 -34.62 -21.37
CA ILE A 360 7.02 -34.61 -19.96
C ILE A 360 8.52 -34.86 -19.89
N ARG A 361 9.28 -33.88 -19.42
CA ARG A 361 10.74 -33.95 -19.25
C ARG A 361 11.14 -34.51 -17.89
N ALA A 362 10.41 -34.11 -16.85
CA ALA A 362 10.60 -34.60 -15.50
C ALA A 362 9.25 -34.88 -14.84
N GLN A 363 9.13 -36.04 -14.20
CA GLN A 363 8.05 -36.32 -13.25
C GLN A 363 8.26 -35.50 -11.97
N LEU A 364 7.26 -35.47 -11.08
CA LEU A 364 7.40 -34.78 -9.80
C LEU A 364 8.57 -35.34 -8.99
N HIS A 365 9.57 -34.49 -8.77
CA HIS A 365 10.73 -34.78 -7.93
C HIS A 365 10.77 -33.78 -6.77
N GLN A 366 10.93 -34.28 -5.55
CA GLN A 366 10.99 -33.41 -4.38
C GLN A 366 12.42 -32.89 -4.19
N ILE A 367 12.55 -31.58 -4.00
CA ILE A 367 13.86 -30.95 -3.74
C ILE A 367 14.21 -31.08 -2.26
N ASN A 368 15.17 -31.92 -1.90
CA ASN A 368 15.66 -32.05 -0.53
C ASN A 368 17.10 -31.54 -0.37
N ASN A 369 17.90 -31.58 -1.43
CA ASN A 369 19.30 -31.15 -1.45
C ASN A 369 19.71 -30.55 -2.80
N ASP A 370 20.99 -30.16 -2.94
CA ASP A 370 21.50 -29.58 -4.19
C ASP A 370 21.60 -30.57 -5.35
N ASP A 371 21.74 -31.87 -5.09
CA ASP A 371 21.83 -32.87 -6.15
C ASP A 371 20.47 -33.10 -6.80
N ASP A 372 19.38 -33.02 -6.02
CA ASP A 372 18.01 -32.97 -6.55
C ASP A 372 17.81 -31.78 -7.49
N ARG A 373 18.38 -30.60 -7.12
CA ARG A 373 18.30 -29.39 -7.95
C ARG A 373 19.07 -29.56 -9.25
N LYS A 374 20.31 -30.08 -9.20
CA LYS A 374 21.12 -30.36 -10.39
C LYS A 374 20.44 -31.39 -11.30
N LEU A 375 19.80 -32.41 -10.73
CA LEU A 375 19.05 -33.41 -11.49
C LEU A 375 17.90 -32.73 -12.26
N LEU A 376 17.10 -31.89 -11.61
CA LEU A 376 16.04 -31.13 -12.29
C LEU A 376 16.58 -30.19 -13.39
N VAL A 377 17.71 -29.53 -13.15
CA VAL A 377 18.39 -28.70 -14.17
C VAL A 377 18.80 -29.54 -15.38
N SER A 378 19.23 -30.79 -15.18
CA SER A 378 19.61 -31.68 -16.29
C SER A 378 18.44 -32.07 -17.21
N TYR A 379 17.19 -31.91 -16.75
CA TYR A 379 15.99 -32.15 -17.54
C TYR A 379 15.49 -30.92 -18.32
N LEU A 380 16.15 -29.76 -18.19
CA LEU A 380 15.80 -28.58 -18.98
C LEU A 380 15.98 -28.86 -20.48
N PRO A 381 15.10 -28.33 -21.35
CA PRO A 381 15.19 -28.55 -22.79
C PRO A 381 16.48 -27.96 -23.35
N ALA A 382 17.27 -28.77 -24.08
CA ALA A 382 18.58 -28.35 -24.59
C ALA A 382 18.52 -27.69 -25.98
N THR A 383 17.50 -27.98 -26.78
CA THR A 383 17.41 -27.56 -28.18
C THR A 383 16.01 -27.08 -28.53
N VAL A 384 15.95 -26.15 -29.50
CA VAL A 384 14.70 -25.73 -30.13
C VAL A 384 14.19 -26.79 -31.11
N SER A 385 12.88 -26.86 -31.26
CA SER A 385 12.18 -27.65 -32.28
C SER A 385 12.28 -26.97 -33.64
N ALA A 386 12.37 -27.77 -34.71
CA ALA A 386 12.27 -27.27 -36.08
C ALA A 386 10.80 -27.03 -36.52
N GLU A 387 9.84 -27.46 -35.72
CA GLU A 387 8.40 -27.29 -36.01
C GLU A 387 7.97 -25.83 -35.80
N ALA A 388 7.16 -25.33 -36.74
CA ALA A 388 6.63 -23.96 -36.73
C ALA A 388 5.37 -23.81 -35.86
N GLU A 389 4.55 -24.86 -35.74
CA GLU A 389 3.33 -24.84 -34.94
C GLU A 389 3.64 -24.95 -33.44
N THR A 390 2.93 -24.15 -32.64
CA THR A 390 3.04 -24.11 -31.18
C THR A 390 1.67 -24.38 -30.55
N SER A 391 1.63 -25.23 -29.53
CA SER A 391 0.41 -25.59 -28.80
C SER A 391 0.63 -25.49 -27.28
N ILE A 392 0.30 -24.32 -26.74
CA ILE A 392 0.31 -24.02 -25.30
C ILE A 392 -0.61 -24.99 -24.56
N CYS A 393 -1.79 -25.26 -25.11
CA CYS A 393 -2.74 -26.19 -24.52
C CYS A 393 -2.17 -27.61 -24.39
N SER A 394 -1.35 -28.07 -25.34
CA SER A 394 -0.68 -29.36 -25.26
C SER A 394 0.37 -29.39 -24.15
N GLY A 395 1.12 -28.31 -23.97
CA GLY A 395 2.05 -28.14 -22.87
C GLY A 395 1.36 -28.15 -21.50
N LEU A 396 0.31 -27.34 -21.34
CA LEU A 396 -0.48 -27.27 -20.11
C LEU A 396 -1.11 -28.62 -19.76
N LYS A 397 -1.64 -29.34 -20.75
CA LYS A 397 -2.19 -30.70 -20.56
C LYS A 397 -1.14 -31.65 -19.98
N LYS A 398 0.10 -31.61 -20.48
CA LYS A 398 1.20 -32.41 -19.91
C LYS A 398 1.64 -31.91 -18.54
N GLY A 399 1.62 -30.61 -18.30
CA GLY A 399 1.81 -30.04 -16.96
C GLY A 399 0.80 -30.59 -15.95
N PHE A 400 -0.50 -30.60 -16.30
CA PHE A 400 -1.55 -31.19 -15.47
C PHE A 400 -1.34 -32.69 -15.23
N GLU A 401 -1.01 -33.45 -16.27
CA GLU A 401 -0.70 -34.88 -16.16
C GLU A 401 0.43 -35.16 -15.16
N VAL A 402 1.44 -34.28 -15.08
CA VAL A 402 2.55 -34.41 -14.12
C VAL A 402 2.07 -34.15 -12.69
N VAL A 403 1.37 -33.03 -12.45
CA VAL A 403 0.98 -32.64 -11.08
C VAL A 403 -0.13 -33.54 -10.51
N GLU A 404 -0.98 -34.10 -11.37
CA GLU A 404 -2.06 -34.99 -10.97
C GLU A 404 -1.55 -36.32 -10.42
N LYS A 405 -0.31 -36.73 -10.70
CA LYS A 405 0.24 -37.99 -10.18
C LYS A 405 0.38 -38.05 -8.67
N LEU A 406 0.55 -36.91 -7.98
CA LEU A 406 0.73 -36.90 -6.53
C LEU A 406 -0.60 -37.06 -5.78
N ASN A 407 -1.63 -36.34 -6.21
CA ASN A 407 -2.88 -36.19 -5.46
C ASN A 407 -4.15 -36.56 -6.26
N GLY A 408 -4.00 -37.07 -7.49
CA GLY A 408 -5.10 -37.37 -8.41
C GLY A 408 -5.82 -36.13 -8.98
N LYS A 409 -5.43 -34.92 -8.55
CA LYS A 409 -5.97 -33.62 -8.98
C LYS A 409 -4.86 -32.58 -9.01
N ALA A 410 -4.98 -31.60 -9.90
CA ALA A 410 -4.04 -30.48 -10.04
C ALA A 410 -4.27 -29.32 -9.04
N HIS A 411 -5.27 -29.42 -8.16
CA HIS A 411 -5.58 -28.39 -7.16
C HIS A 411 -4.35 -27.99 -6.32
N GLY A 412 -4.13 -26.69 -6.12
CA GLY A 412 -3.00 -26.21 -5.31
C GLY A 412 -1.69 -26.10 -6.07
N SER A 413 -1.61 -26.66 -7.28
CA SER A 413 -0.38 -26.65 -8.06
C SER A 413 -0.14 -25.30 -8.74
N VAL A 414 1.14 -24.97 -8.91
CA VAL A 414 1.60 -23.76 -9.57
C VAL A 414 2.23 -24.14 -10.91
N MET A 415 1.63 -23.66 -11.99
CA MET A 415 2.17 -23.78 -13.34
C MET A 415 2.95 -22.52 -13.68
N VAL A 416 4.17 -22.66 -14.18
CA VAL A 416 4.96 -21.54 -14.72
C VAL A 416 5.09 -21.76 -16.22
N LEU A 417 4.24 -21.06 -16.99
CA LEU A 417 4.21 -21.11 -18.45
C LEU A 417 5.15 -20.05 -19.00
N VAL A 418 6.15 -20.47 -19.78
CA VAL A 418 7.04 -19.57 -20.51
C VAL A 418 6.83 -19.81 -22.01
N THR A 419 6.48 -18.76 -22.77
CA THR A 419 6.12 -18.91 -24.19
C THR A 419 6.43 -17.66 -25.03
N SER A 420 6.65 -17.85 -26.33
CA SER A 420 6.69 -16.73 -27.29
C SER A 420 5.30 -16.25 -27.72
N GLY A 421 4.23 -16.95 -27.33
CA GLY A 421 2.85 -16.47 -27.49
C GLY A 421 2.25 -16.57 -28.89
N ASP A 422 2.81 -17.40 -29.77
CA ASP A 422 2.32 -17.64 -31.14
C ASP A 422 1.33 -18.82 -31.21
N ASP A 423 0.30 -18.83 -30.34
CA ASP A 423 -0.76 -19.86 -30.34
C ASP A 423 -2.15 -19.22 -30.37
N GLU A 424 -2.83 -19.28 -31.52
CA GLU A 424 -4.19 -18.77 -31.71
C GLU A 424 -5.27 -19.66 -31.05
N HIS A 425 -4.91 -20.87 -30.61
CA HIS A 425 -5.81 -21.89 -30.09
C HIS A 425 -5.81 -22.00 -28.56
N VAL A 426 -5.21 -21.03 -27.86
CA VAL A 426 -5.19 -20.94 -26.39
C VAL A 426 -6.60 -21.02 -25.77
N ALA A 427 -7.61 -20.49 -26.47
CA ALA A 427 -9.00 -20.53 -26.06
C ALA A 427 -9.52 -21.97 -25.77
N ASN A 428 -8.94 -22.98 -26.43
CA ASN A 428 -9.41 -24.37 -26.35
C ASN A 428 -9.16 -25.03 -24.99
N CYS A 429 -8.18 -24.56 -24.21
CA CYS A 429 -7.87 -25.14 -22.89
C CYS A 429 -8.30 -24.25 -21.71
N LEU A 430 -8.95 -23.11 -21.95
CA LEU A 430 -9.41 -22.19 -20.90
C LEU A 430 -10.27 -22.89 -19.83
N LEU A 431 -11.24 -23.71 -20.25
CA LEU A 431 -12.09 -24.47 -19.32
C LEU A 431 -11.31 -25.54 -18.53
N THR A 432 -10.29 -26.14 -19.15
CA THR A 432 -9.44 -27.13 -18.48
C THR A 432 -8.57 -26.44 -17.43
N VAL A 433 -8.00 -25.29 -17.77
CA VAL A 433 -7.24 -24.44 -16.84
C VAL A 433 -8.10 -24.03 -15.65
N GLN A 434 -9.31 -23.52 -15.89
CA GLN A 434 -10.22 -23.09 -14.84
C GLN A 434 -10.63 -24.24 -13.92
N SER A 435 -10.99 -25.40 -14.49
CA SER A 435 -11.40 -26.58 -13.73
C SER A 435 -10.26 -27.29 -12.98
N SER A 436 -9.00 -27.08 -13.40
CA SER A 436 -7.83 -27.67 -12.74
C SER A 436 -7.61 -27.19 -11.30
N GLY A 437 -8.11 -25.99 -10.96
CA GLY A 437 -7.85 -25.31 -9.69
C GLY A 437 -6.36 -25.02 -9.43
N SER A 438 -5.55 -24.94 -10.49
CA SER A 438 -4.13 -24.55 -10.42
C SER A 438 -3.97 -23.03 -10.54
N THR A 439 -2.83 -22.50 -10.11
CA THR A 439 -2.41 -21.12 -10.41
C THR A 439 -1.46 -21.15 -11.61
N ILE A 440 -1.68 -20.31 -12.63
CA ILE A 440 -0.82 -20.26 -13.82
C ILE A 440 -0.13 -18.90 -13.91
N HIS A 441 1.18 -18.88 -13.73
CA HIS A 441 2.03 -17.73 -14.04
C HIS A 441 2.42 -17.76 -15.52
N THR A 442 2.35 -16.62 -16.19
CA THR A 442 2.72 -16.50 -17.61
C THR A 442 3.92 -15.57 -17.76
N ILE A 443 4.93 -16.04 -18.52
CA ILE A 443 6.10 -15.27 -18.92
C ILE A 443 6.13 -15.25 -20.44
N ASP A 444 5.77 -14.11 -21.00
CA ASP A 444 5.64 -13.93 -22.43
C ASP A 444 6.90 -13.30 -23.02
N LEU A 445 7.40 -13.88 -24.11
CA LEU A 445 8.69 -13.52 -24.71
C LEU A 445 8.51 -12.83 -26.06
N GLY A 446 9.18 -11.70 -26.23
CA GLY A 446 9.22 -11.00 -27.52
C GLY A 446 7.87 -10.41 -27.96
N SER A 447 7.81 -9.93 -29.19
CA SER A 447 6.60 -9.29 -29.71
C SER A 447 5.56 -10.32 -30.18
N SER A 448 4.42 -10.40 -29.51
CA SER A 448 3.35 -11.37 -29.81
C SER A 448 2.08 -10.65 -30.27
N ALA A 449 1.51 -11.10 -31.38
CA ALA A 449 0.27 -10.56 -31.95
C ALA A 449 -1.02 -11.08 -31.27
N VAL A 450 -0.91 -12.01 -30.31
CA VAL A 450 -2.06 -12.74 -29.76
C VAL A 450 -2.52 -12.09 -28.45
N GLU A 451 -3.71 -11.47 -28.47
CA GLU A 451 -4.37 -10.88 -27.29
C GLU A 451 -4.88 -11.96 -26.30
N ASN A 452 -5.20 -13.16 -26.78
CA ASN A 452 -5.88 -14.21 -26.00
C ASN A 452 -5.02 -14.89 -24.92
N LEU A 453 -3.69 -14.71 -24.94
CA LEU A 453 -2.81 -15.27 -23.92
C LEU A 453 -3.03 -14.60 -22.55
N GLU A 454 -3.44 -13.33 -22.57
CA GLU A 454 -3.75 -12.56 -21.37
C GLU A 454 -4.95 -13.16 -20.62
N GLU A 455 -5.87 -13.84 -21.32
CA GLU A 455 -7.05 -14.47 -20.72
C GLU A 455 -6.70 -15.68 -19.84
N LEU A 456 -5.62 -16.43 -20.12
CA LEU A 456 -5.25 -17.62 -19.33
C LEU A 456 -4.98 -17.28 -17.86
N SER A 457 -4.22 -16.21 -17.63
CA SER A 457 -3.92 -15.71 -16.30
C SER A 457 -5.15 -15.04 -15.67
N HIS A 458 -6.04 -14.43 -16.47
CA HIS A 458 -7.32 -13.90 -15.99
C HIS A 458 -8.32 -14.98 -15.57
N LEU A 459 -8.35 -16.12 -16.24
CA LEU A 459 -9.32 -17.21 -16.03
C LEU A 459 -8.97 -18.11 -14.83
N THR A 460 -7.78 -17.93 -14.25
CA THR A 460 -7.51 -18.38 -12.88
C THR A 460 -8.25 -17.56 -11.81
N GLY A 461 -9.10 -16.61 -12.22
CA GLY A 461 -10.06 -15.87 -11.40
C GLY A 461 -9.49 -14.58 -10.77
N LYS A 462 -10.06 -14.10 -9.64
CA LYS A 462 -9.42 -12.98 -8.88
C LYS A 462 -8.10 -13.45 -8.23
N TYR A 463 -7.88 -14.76 -8.14
CA TYR A 463 -6.66 -15.40 -7.63
C TYR A 463 -5.53 -15.45 -8.68
N ARG A 464 -5.43 -14.39 -9.50
CA ARG A 464 -4.62 -14.28 -10.73
C ARG A 464 -3.20 -14.82 -10.53
N GLY A 465 -2.75 -15.64 -11.46
CA GLY A 465 -1.32 -15.86 -11.61
C GLY A 465 -0.63 -14.58 -12.09
N LEU A 466 0.58 -14.36 -11.61
CA LEU A 466 1.47 -13.28 -12.05
C LEU A 466 1.72 -13.35 -13.56
N LYS A 467 1.72 -12.18 -14.20
CA LYS A 467 2.02 -12.01 -15.63
C LYS A 467 3.32 -11.23 -15.78
N PHE A 468 4.16 -11.68 -16.70
CA PHE A 468 5.41 -11.03 -17.03
C PHE A 468 5.60 -10.95 -18.53
N PHE A 469 6.27 -9.89 -18.94
CA PHE A 469 6.70 -9.65 -20.30
C PHE A 469 8.22 -9.51 -20.32
N VAL A 470 8.87 -10.20 -21.26
CA VAL A 470 10.32 -10.19 -21.46
C VAL A 470 10.61 -9.67 -22.86
N PRO A 471 11.12 -8.43 -23.01
CA PRO A 471 11.50 -7.90 -24.32
C PRO A 471 12.72 -8.64 -24.90
N ASP A 472 12.87 -8.59 -26.21
CA ASP A 472 14.04 -9.14 -26.94
C ASP A 472 15.25 -8.21 -26.89
N LYS A 473 15.62 -7.79 -25.68
CA LYS A 473 16.81 -6.98 -25.41
C LYS A 473 17.87 -7.86 -24.76
N SER A 474 19.05 -7.93 -25.38
CA SER A 474 20.16 -8.80 -24.94
C SER A 474 20.58 -8.51 -23.50
N ASN A 475 20.56 -7.25 -23.07
CA ASN A 475 20.92 -6.80 -21.72
C ASN A 475 19.79 -6.88 -20.68
N SER A 476 18.55 -7.22 -21.06
CA SER A 476 17.43 -7.28 -20.10
C SER A 476 17.58 -8.49 -19.15
N ASN A 477 17.31 -8.25 -17.86
CA ASN A 477 17.20 -9.28 -16.80
C ASN A 477 15.75 -9.66 -16.48
N SER A 478 14.78 -9.12 -17.21
CA SER A 478 13.35 -9.27 -16.95
C SER A 478 12.90 -10.71 -16.73
N MET A 479 13.48 -11.69 -17.43
CA MET A 479 13.15 -13.11 -17.26
C MET A 479 13.63 -13.67 -15.92
N ILE A 480 14.86 -13.38 -15.49
CA ILE A 480 15.37 -13.78 -14.17
C ILE A 480 14.55 -13.07 -13.08
N ASP A 481 14.26 -11.77 -13.28
CA ASP A 481 13.47 -10.97 -12.37
C ASP A 481 12.02 -11.53 -12.23
N ALA A 482 11.42 -12.02 -13.32
CA ALA A 482 10.12 -12.69 -13.33
C ALA A 482 10.15 -14.00 -12.50
N PHE A 483 11.11 -14.89 -12.77
CA PHE A 483 11.25 -16.13 -11.99
C PHE A 483 11.55 -15.87 -10.51
N SER A 484 12.27 -14.80 -10.18
CA SER A 484 12.54 -14.43 -8.78
C SER A 484 11.27 -14.02 -8.02
N ARG A 485 10.27 -13.45 -8.72
CA ARG A 485 9.02 -12.94 -8.13
C ARG A 485 7.98 -14.04 -7.93
N ILE A 486 8.12 -15.17 -8.62
CA ILE A 486 7.27 -16.36 -8.46
C ILE A 486 7.67 -17.05 -7.14
N SER A 487 7.06 -16.61 -6.05
CA SER A 487 7.26 -17.14 -4.70
C SER A 487 6.36 -18.36 -4.44
N SER A 488 6.58 -19.04 -3.32
CA SER A 488 5.70 -20.11 -2.85
C SER A 488 4.33 -19.65 -2.34
N GLY A 489 4.07 -18.33 -2.26
CA GLY A 489 2.78 -17.76 -1.85
C GLY A 489 2.39 -17.98 -0.40
N THR A 490 3.32 -18.44 0.45
CA THR A 490 3.08 -18.82 1.85
C THR A 490 2.99 -17.65 2.82
N GLY A 491 3.50 -16.47 2.45
CA GLY A 491 3.57 -15.31 3.34
C GLY A 491 4.71 -15.37 4.35
N ASP A 492 5.56 -16.40 4.32
CA ASP A 492 6.75 -16.48 5.16
C ASP A 492 7.92 -15.71 4.54
N ILE A 493 8.00 -14.42 4.87
CA ILE A 493 9.05 -13.51 4.38
C ILE A 493 10.47 -13.90 4.81
N PHE A 494 10.62 -14.81 5.79
CA PHE A 494 11.94 -15.24 6.27
C PHE A 494 12.54 -16.35 5.41
N GLN A 495 11.68 -17.19 4.80
CA GLN A 495 12.09 -18.27 3.90
C GLN A 495 12.20 -17.84 2.44
N GLN A 496 11.55 -16.72 2.09
CA GLN A 496 11.56 -16.17 0.74
C GLN A 496 12.93 -15.58 0.36
N HIS A 497 13.37 -15.88 -0.86
CA HIS A 497 14.54 -15.23 -1.45
C HIS A 497 14.20 -13.79 -1.84
N ILE A 498 15.07 -12.87 -1.44
CA ILE A 498 14.97 -11.44 -1.69
C ILE A 498 16.04 -11.05 -2.70
N GLN A 499 15.64 -10.41 -3.79
CA GLN A 499 16.55 -9.91 -4.80
C GLN A 499 17.15 -8.57 -4.34
N LEU A 500 18.47 -8.52 -4.23
CA LEU A 500 19.23 -7.35 -3.79
C LEU A 500 19.71 -6.51 -4.97
N GLU A 501 20.05 -7.18 -6.07
CA GLU A 501 20.66 -6.59 -7.26
C GLU A 501 20.31 -7.42 -8.52
N SER A 502 20.19 -6.73 -9.64
CA SER A 502 19.82 -7.26 -10.95
C SER A 502 20.20 -6.22 -11.99
N THR A 503 21.42 -6.32 -12.48
CA THR A 503 21.97 -5.41 -13.49
C THR A 503 22.35 -6.22 -14.72
N GLY A 504 22.08 -5.68 -15.91
CA GLY A 504 22.52 -6.25 -17.18
C GLY A 504 22.91 -5.13 -18.14
N GLU A 505 24.09 -5.25 -18.74
CA GLU A 505 24.60 -4.26 -19.68
C GLU A 505 25.28 -4.93 -20.89
N ASN A 506 25.24 -4.25 -22.03
CA ASN A 506 26.02 -4.64 -23.20
C ASN A 506 27.44 -4.06 -23.07
N VAL A 507 28.42 -4.90 -22.76
CA VAL A 507 29.79 -4.51 -22.44
C VAL A 507 30.69 -4.66 -23.66
N GLN A 508 31.35 -3.57 -24.06
CA GLN A 508 32.27 -3.54 -25.20
C GLN A 508 33.47 -4.49 -25.00
N PRO A 509 34.13 -4.93 -26.08
CA PRO A 509 35.35 -5.74 -25.99
C PRO A 509 36.41 -5.09 -25.09
N HIS A 510 36.99 -5.84 -24.16
CA HIS A 510 38.02 -5.39 -23.21
C HIS A 510 37.57 -4.28 -22.24
N TYR A 511 36.26 -4.05 -22.10
CA TYR A 511 35.68 -3.17 -21.08
C TYR A 511 35.12 -3.98 -19.91
N GLN A 512 34.83 -3.29 -18.81
CA GLN A 512 34.32 -3.90 -17.58
C GLN A 512 32.96 -3.32 -17.18
N LEU A 513 32.07 -4.18 -16.69
CA LEU A 513 30.90 -3.81 -15.90
C LEU A 513 31.29 -3.84 -14.43
N LYS A 514 31.18 -2.70 -13.75
CA LYS A 514 31.53 -2.59 -12.33
C LYS A 514 30.40 -1.92 -11.57
N ASN A 515 29.92 -2.57 -10.51
CA ASN A 515 28.86 -2.03 -9.67
C ASN A 515 28.96 -2.58 -8.24
N THR A 516 28.07 -2.11 -7.36
CA THR A 516 28.08 -2.46 -5.95
C THR A 516 26.70 -2.90 -5.48
N VAL A 517 26.65 -3.86 -4.56
CA VAL A 517 25.42 -4.27 -3.87
C VAL A 517 25.56 -4.00 -2.37
N THR A 518 24.54 -3.37 -1.79
CA THR A 518 24.52 -3.07 -0.35
C THR A 518 23.70 -4.12 0.38
N MET A 519 24.31 -4.74 1.38
CA MET A 519 23.69 -5.75 2.24
C MET A 519 23.51 -5.20 3.66
N ASP A 520 22.28 -5.11 4.11
CA ASP A 520 21.95 -4.68 5.47
C ASP A 520 21.95 -5.87 6.46
N ASN A 521 21.71 -5.59 7.74
CA ASN A 521 21.78 -6.60 8.81
C ASN A 521 20.63 -7.62 8.79
N SER A 522 19.54 -7.33 8.09
CA SER A 522 18.35 -8.18 8.08
C SER A 522 18.42 -9.31 7.05
N VAL A 523 19.40 -9.27 6.15
CA VAL A 523 19.64 -10.31 5.13
C VAL A 523 21.07 -10.84 5.23
N GLY A 524 21.31 -12.02 4.67
CA GLY A 524 22.66 -12.57 4.57
C GLY A 524 22.72 -14.09 4.44
N ASN A 525 21.67 -14.80 4.85
CA ASN A 525 21.62 -16.27 4.68
C ASN A 525 21.36 -16.63 3.22
N ASP A 526 21.93 -17.75 2.78
CA ASP A 526 21.79 -18.27 1.40
C ASP A 526 22.02 -17.21 0.32
N THR A 527 23.00 -16.35 0.58
CA THR A 527 23.40 -15.31 -0.35
C THR A 527 24.10 -15.94 -1.54
N ALA A 528 23.62 -15.65 -2.75
CA ALA A 528 24.28 -16.10 -3.97
C ALA A 528 24.38 -15.00 -5.03
N PHE A 529 25.54 -14.96 -5.67
CA PHE A 529 25.84 -14.15 -6.84
C PHE A 529 25.74 -15.05 -8.07
N LEU A 530 24.84 -14.70 -8.99
CA LEU A 530 24.68 -15.32 -10.29
C LEU A 530 25.18 -14.36 -11.35
N VAL A 531 26.15 -14.80 -12.15
CA VAL A 531 26.62 -14.11 -13.35
C VAL A 531 26.14 -14.90 -14.56
N THR A 532 25.55 -14.21 -15.54
CA THR A 532 25.20 -14.81 -16.83
C THR A 532 25.76 -13.98 -17.98
N TRP A 533 26.02 -14.66 -19.09
CA TRP A 533 26.57 -14.05 -20.31
C TRP A 533 25.93 -14.68 -21.56
N GLN A 534 26.37 -14.25 -22.75
CA GLN A 534 25.77 -14.62 -24.04
C GLN A 534 26.74 -15.35 -24.99
N THR A 535 28.03 -15.07 -24.91
CA THR A 535 29.04 -15.69 -25.79
C THR A 535 29.51 -17.05 -25.25
N SER A 536 30.28 -17.79 -26.04
CA SER A 536 30.71 -19.14 -25.71
C SER A 536 31.64 -19.25 -24.50
N GLY A 537 32.29 -18.17 -24.06
CA GLY A 537 33.24 -18.18 -22.95
C GLY A 537 32.83 -17.26 -21.79
N PRO A 538 33.14 -17.62 -20.53
CA PRO A 538 32.81 -16.80 -19.38
C PRO A 538 33.59 -15.48 -19.36
N PRO A 539 33.02 -14.40 -18.79
CA PRO A 539 33.80 -13.21 -18.45
C PRO A 539 34.77 -13.50 -17.30
N GLU A 540 35.76 -12.64 -17.12
CA GLU A 540 36.53 -12.63 -15.87
C GLU A 540 35.66 -12.01 -14.76
N ILE A 541 35.52 -12.71 -13.63
CA ILE A 541 34.65 -12.32 -12.52
C ILE A 541 35.52 -12.01 -11.31
N VAL A 542 35.34 -10.82 -10.74
CA VAL A 542 35.96 -10.43 -9.47
C VAL A 542 34.87 -9.91 -8.53
N LEU A 543 34.74 -10.53 -7.37
CA LEU A 543 33.86 -10.09 -6.29
C LEU A 543 34.70 -9.75 -5.05
N ALA A 544 34.42 -8.62 -4.39
CA ALA A 544 35.04 -8.24 -3.14
C ALA A 544 33.99 -8.09 -2.04
N ASP A 545 34.23 -8.75 -0.90
CA ASP A 545 33.40 -8.63 0.29
C ASP A 545 33.72 -7.36 1.11
N PRO A 546 32.87 -6.98 2.07
CA PRO A 546 33.08 -5.79 2.90
C PRO A 546 34.36 -5.83 3.77
N SER A 547 34.97 -7.00 3.96
CA SER A 547 36.25 -7.16 4.65
C SER A 547 37.47 -7.13 3.73
N GLY A 548 37.27 -6.96 2.42
CA GLY A 548 38.33 -6.94 1.42
C GLY A 548 38.76 -8.32 0.92
N ARG A 549 38.07 -9.41 1.31
CA ARG A 549 38.29 -10.73 0.72
C ARG A 549 37.80 -10.70 -0.72
N LYS A 550 38.64 -11.18 -1.65
CA LYS A 550 38.28 -11.30 -3.06
C LYS A 550 37.92 -12.75 -3.40
N TYR A 551 36.97 -12.87 -4.30
CA TYR A 551 36.60 -14.11 -4.99
C TYR A 551 36.82 -13.87 -6.48
N TYR A 552 37.36 -14.87 -7.14
CA TYR A 552 37.70 -14.84 -8.56
C TYR A 552 36.84 -15.85 -9.33
N THR A 553 36.95 -15.87 -10.66
CA THR A 553 36.20 -16.79 -11.52
C THR A 553 36.25 -18.25 -11.05
N ASP A 554 37.42 -18.72 -10.58
CA ASP A 554 37.61 -20.10 -10.14
C ASP A 554 36.84 -20.47 -8.85
N ASP A 555 36.40 -19.47 -8.07
CA ASP A 555 35.56 -19.69 -6.89
C ASP A 555 34.08 -19.93 -7.27
N PHE A 556 33.68 -19.63 -8.52
CA PHE A 556 32.32 -19.79 -8.99
C PHE A 556 32.12 -21.20 -9.56
N VAL A 557 30.95 -21.78 -9.31
CA VAL A 557 30.50 -22.98 -10.00
C VAL A 557 29.96 -22.56 -11.37
N THR A 558 30.74 -22.84 -12.42
CA THR A 558 30.43 -22.48 -13.80
C THR A 558 29.69 -23.60 -14.53
N ASN A 559 28.59 -23.25 -15.20
CA ASN A 559 27.91 -24.10 -16.17
C ASN A 559 28.08 -23.48 -17.56
N LEU A 560 29.06 -23.97 -18.32
CA LEU A 560 29.41 -23.43 -19.64
C LEU A 560 28.29 -23.64 -20.67
N THR A 561 27.51 -24.71 -20.55
CA THR A 561 26.38 -25.01 -21.45
C THR A 561 25.27 -23.96 -21.29
N LEU A 562 24.97 -23.58 -20.04
CA LEU A 562 23.93 -22.59 -19.74
C LEU A 562 24.48 -21.16 -19.67
N GLN A 563 25.80 -21.00 -19.80
CA GLN A 563 26.51 -19.72 -19.70
C GLN A 563 26.22 -19.00 -18.38
N THR A 564 26.31 -19.74 -17.27
CA THR A 564 26.09 -19.24 -15.91
C THR A 564 27.28 -19.53 -15.02
N ALA A 565 27.51 -18.65 -14.04
CA ALA A 565 28.49 -18.84 -12.98
C ALA A 565 27.85 -18.43 -11.65
N ARG A 566 27.85 -19.33 -10.66
CA ARG A 566 27.24 -19.09 -9.36
C ARG A 566 28.25 -19.21 -8.22
N LEU A 567 28.27 -18.21 -7.35
CA LEU A 567 28.97 -18.24 -6.07
C LEU A 567 27.95 -18.17 -4.94
N ARG A 568 27.95 -19.18 -4.06
CA ARG A 568 27.20 -19.15 -2.79
C ARG A 568 28.12 -18.75 -1.66
N ILE A 569 27.71 -17.77 -0.87
CA ILE A 569 28.46 -17.34 0.31
C ILE A 569 28.14 -18.28 1.47
N PRO A 570 29.14 -18.94 2.09
CA PRO A 570 28.89 -19.86 3.19
C PRO A 570 28.44 -19.12 4.45
N GLY A 571 27.41 -19.66 5.13
CA GLY A 571 26.85 -19.06 6.34
C GLY A 571 26.10 -17.75 6.07
N THR A 572 26.09 -16.87 7.05
CA THR A 572 25.50 -15.52 6.91
C THR A 572 26.51 -14.57 6.30
N ALA A 573 26.20 -14.06 5.11
CA ALA A 573 27.02 -13.05 4.44
C ALA A 573 27.15 -11.78 5.29
N LYS A 574 28.33 -11.15 5.24
CA LYS A 574 28.62 -9.96 6.04
C LYS A 574 27.82 -8.75 5.55
N PRO A 575 27.15 -8.01 6.46
CA PRO A 575 26.56 -6.71 6.12
C PRO A 575 27.63 -5.71 5.67
N GLY A 576 27.29 -4.90 4.67
CA GLY A 576 28.16 -3.88 4.11
C GLY A 576 28.07 -3.78 2.59
N LEU A 577 29.04 -3.07 2.01
CA LEU A 577 29.15 -2.86 0.57
C LEU A 577 29.96 -3.99 -0.07
N TRP A 578 29.32 -4.75 -0.96
CA TRP A 578 29.99 -5.73 -1.81
C TRP A 578 30.21 -5.13 -3.20
N MET A 579 31.37 -5.36 -3.79
CA MET A 579 31.71 -4.84 -5.13
C MET A 579 31.94 -5.98 -6.09
N TYR A 580 31.35 -5.93 -7.27
CA TYR A 580 31.62 -6.89 -8.34
C TYR A 580 32.16 -6.18 -9.59
N THR A 581 32.97 -6.89 -10.34
CA THR A 581 33.53 -6.46 -11.62
C THR A 581 33.49 -7.64 -12.57
N LEU A 582 32.88 -7.44 -13.74
CA LEU A 582 32.85 -8.40 -14.83
C LEU A 582 33.62 -7.81 -16.02
N ASN A 583 34.71 -8.45 -16.42
CA ASN A 583 35.48 -8.00 -17.58
C ASN A 583 35.07 -8.81 -18.81
N ASN A 584 34.75 -8.11 -19.89
CA ASN A 584 34.57 -8.74 -21.19
C ASN A 584 35.95 -9.00 -21.81
N THR A 585 36.43 -10.24 -21.71
CA THR A 585 37.72 -10.67 -22.27
C THR A 585 37.66 -11.02 -23.76
N HIS A 586 36.48 -10.91 -24.39
CA HIS A 586 36.27 -11.26 -25.79
C HIS A 586 36.39 -10.04 -26.70
N ASP A 587 36.65 -10.31 -27.98
CA ASP A 587 36.75 -9.28 -29.03
C ASP A 587 35.38 -8.83 -29.57
N SER A 588 34.27 -9.35 -29.01
CA SER A 588 32.90 -9.00 -29.39
C SER A 588 32.12 -8.36 -28.25
N LEU A 589 31.17 -7.50 -28.60
CA LEU A 589 30.16 -7.00 -27.67
C LEU A 589 29.44 -8.18 -27.01
N GLN A 590 29.25 -8.11 -25.69
CA GLN A 590 28.55 -9.16 -24.95
C GLN A 590 27.62 -8.56 -23.90
N ALA A 591 26.42 -9.12 -23.77
CA ALA A 591 25.57 -8.84 -22.62
C ALA A 591 26.12 -9.56 -21.38
N LEU A 592 26.50 -8.80 -20.36
CA LEU A 592 26.95 -9.31 -19.06
C LEU A 592 25.93 -8.92 -17.99
N LYS A 593 25.52 -9.91 -17.18
CA LYS A 593 24.45 -9.73 -16.20
C LYS A 593 24.84 -10.29 -14.84
N VAL A 594 24.40 -9.60 -13.79
CA VAL A 594 24.57 -10.02 -12.40
C VAL A 594 23.23 -9.95 -11.68
N THR A 595 22.89 -11.04 -11.01
CA THR A 595 21.77 -11.12 -10.09
C THR A 595 22.26 -11.58 -8.72
N VAL A 596 21.84 -10.88 -7.68
CA VAL A 596 22.18 -11.21 -6.29
C VAL A 596 20.89 -11.42 -5.51
N THR A 597 20.76 -12.59 -4.87
CA THR A 597 19.68 -12.84 -3.92
C THR A 597 20.22 -13.27 -2.57
N SER A 598 19.40 -13.08 -1.55
CA SER A 598 19.69 -13.44 -0.16
C SER A 598 18.40 -13.77 0.58
N ARG A 599 18.50 -14.36 1.77
CA ARG A 599 17.38 -14.61 2.70
C ARG A 599 17.57 -13.85 3.99
N ALA A 600 16.50 -13.79 4.78
CA ALA A 600 16.56 -13.18 6.11
C ALA A 600 17.70 -13.78 6.94
N SER A 601 18.48 -12.92 7.60
CA SER A 601 19.64 -13.33 8.39
C SER A 601 19.24 -14.06 9.68
N ARG A 602 18.05 -13.75 10.20
CA ARG A 602 17.48 -14.32 11.43
C ARG A 602 15.95 -14.24 11.39
N SER A 603 15.27 -15.16 12.10
CA SER A 603 13.81 -15.19 12.20
C SER A 603 13.22 -14.10 13.10
N ALA A 604 14.03 -13.44 13.94
CA ALA A 604 13.54 -12.45 14.90
C ALA A 604 13.38 -11.03 14.31
N VAL A 605 14.00 -10.73 13.16
CA VAL A 605 13.99 -9.38 12.56
C VAL A 605 13.53 -9.49 11.12
N PRO A 606 12.36 -8.95 10.75
CA PRO A 606 11.87 -9.03 9.39
C PRO A 606 12.80 -8.26 8.44
N PRO A 607 13.07 -8.80 7.23
CA PRO A 607 13.88 -8.11 6.25
C PRO A 607 13.15 -6.92 5.64
N ALA A 608 13.92 -5.95 5.13
CA ALA A 608 13.37 -4.95 4.20
C ALA A 608 12.95 -5.66 2.90
N THR A 609 11.71 -5.41 2.47
CA THR A 609 11.07 -6.02 1.31
C THR A 609 10.48 -4.94 0.40
N VAL A 610 10.39 -5.24 -0.89
CA VAL A 610 9.79 -4.37 -1.90
C VAL A 610 8.82 -5.19 -2.73
N GLU A 611 7.60 -4.70 -2.83
CA GLU A 611 6.59 -5.26 -3.71
C GLU A 611 6.18 -4.21 -4.74
N ALA A 612 6.48 -4.47 -6.01
CA ALA A 612 6.06 -3.63 -7.12
C ALA A 612 4.80 -4.21 -7.78
N PHE A 613 3.90 -3.34 -8.24
CA PHE A 613 2.73 -3.73 -9.02
C PHE A 613 2.12 -2.52 -9.74
N VAL A 614 1.26 -2.80 -10.74
CA VAL A 614 0.51 -1.79 -11.50
C VAL A 614 -0.97 -1.77 -11.10
N GLU A 615 -1.68 -0.67 -11.39
CA GLU A 615 -3.10 -0.53 -11.05
C GLU A 615 -3.99 -1.62 -11.69
N ARG A 616 -3.72 -1.91 -12.97
CA ARG A 616 -4.53 -2.74 -13.86
C ARG A 616 -3.68 -3.39 -14.95
N ASP A 617 -4.18 -4.48 -15.51
CA ASP A 617 -3.44 -5.32 -16.48
C ASP A 617 -3.37 -4.67 -17.87
N SER A 618 -4.33 -3.81 -18.21
CA SER A 618 -4.34 -3.09 -19.48
C SER A 618 -4.88 -1.68 -19.35
N THR A 619 -4.46 -0.81 -20.26
CA THR A 619 -4.97 0.55 -20.37
C THR A 619 -5.06 1.01 -21.81
N ARG A 620 -5.84 2.07 -22.05
CA ARG A 620 -6.04 2.63 -23.38
C ARG A 620 -5.66 4.10 -23.36
N PHE A 621 -4.81 4.52 -24.29
CA PHE A 621 -4.50 5.92 -24.49
C PHE A 621 -5.80 6.76 -24.61
N PRO A 622 -5.91 7.92 -23.95
CA PRO A 622 -4.90 8.62 -23.13
C PRO A 622 -5.03 8.38 -21.61
N HIS A 623 -5.51 7.22 -21.16
CA HIS A 623 -5.58 6.95 -19.72
C HIS A 623 -4.20 6.53 -19.18
N PRO A 624 -3.71 7.12 -18.08
CA PRO A 624 -2.41 6.77 -17.51
C PRO A 624 -2.48 5.42 -16.78
N MET A 625 -1.33 4.77 -16.59
CA MET A 625 -1.15 3.66 -15.67
C MET A 625 -0.58 4.19 -14.35
N MET A 626 -1.08 3.74 -13.19
CA MET A 626 -0.41 4.03 -11.91
C MET A 626 0.54 2.89 -11.56
N ILE A 627 1.76 3.25 -11.19
CA ILE A 627 2.82 2.33 -10.77
C ILE A 627 3.00 2.48 -9.26
N TYR A 628 3.03 1.35 -8.55
CA TYR A 628 3.16 1.30 -7.09
C TYR A 628 4.38 0.48 -6.69
N ALA A 629 5.05 0.91 -5.62
CA ALA A 629 6.10 0.19 -4.94
C ALA A 629 5.91 0.27 -3.41
N ASN A 630 5.48 -0.83 -2.80
CA ASN A 630 5.35 -0.94 -1.36
C ASN A 630 6.72 -1.31 -0.76
N VAL A 631 7.34 -0.38 -0.05
CA VAL A 631 8.67 -0.49 0.54
C VAL A 631 8.54 -0.55 2.06
N ARG A 632 8.84 -1.72 2.64
CA ARG A 632 8.58 -1.96 4.06
C ARG A 632 9.59 -2.88 4.71
N LYS A 633 9.74 -2.77 6.03
CA LYS A 633 10.46 -3.73 6.89
C LYS A 633 9.45 -4.38 7.82
N GLY A 634 9.06 -5.62 7.53
CA GLY A 634 7.86 -6.21 8.14
C GLY A 634 6.63 -5.38 7.74
N PHE A 635 5.93 -4.79 8.72
CA PHE A 635 4.83 -3.86 8.50
C PHE A 635 5.21 -2.38 8.62
N TYR A 636 6.47 -2.05 8.86
CA TYR A 636 6.91 -0.66 8.91
C TYR A 636 7.14 -0.10 7.51
N PRO A 637 6.60 1.08 7.20
CA PRO A 637 6.93 1.76 5.96
C PRO A 637 8.39 2.24 6.02
N ILE A 638 9.11 2.13 4.90
CA ILE A 638 10.45 2.70 4.78
C ILE A 638 10.33 4.01 4.01
N LEU A 639 10.48 5.10 4.74
CA LEU A 639 10.39 6.46 4.22
C LEU A 639 11.74 6.93 3.66
N ASN A 640 11.72 7.98 2.83
CA ASN A 640 12.91 8.61 2.23
C ASN A 640 13.80 7.65 1.43
N ALA A 641 13.24 6.57 0.89
CA ALA A 641 13.94 5.68 -0.02
C ALA A 641 13.98 6.30 -1.43
N THR A 642 15.06 6.04 -2.17
CA THR A 642 15.11 6.34 -3.60
C THR A 642 14.51 5.16 -4.35
N VAL A 643 13.30 5.36 -4.89
CA VAL A 643 12.54 4.34 -5.62
C VAL A 643 12.51 4.72 -7.10
N THR A 644 12.98 3.82 -7.96
CA THR A 644 13.02 4.03 -9.41
C THR A 644 12.42 2.83 -10.12
N ALA A 645 11.38 3.08 -10.92
CA ALA A 645 10.78 2.12 -11.83
C ALA A 645 11.47 2.20 -13.20
N THR A 646 11.81 1.05 -13.76
CA THR A 646 12.26 0.85 -15.13
C THR A 646 11.13 0.17 -15.88
N ILE A 647 10.59 0.85 -16.89
CA ILE A 647 9.50 0.35 -17.73
C ILE A 647 10.09 0.02 -19.09
N GLU A 648 10.09 -1.25 -19.50
CA GLU A 648 10.59 -1.65 -20.82
C GLU A 648 9.42 -1.93 -21.77
N PRO A 649 9.20 -1.10 -22.81
CA PRO A 649 8.22 -1.41 -23.83
C PRO A 649 8.70 -2.55 -24.72
N GLU A 650 7.74 -3.20 -25.38
CA GLU A 650 7.98 -4.21 -26.42
C GLU A 650 8.86 -3.69 -27.57
N ALA A 651 8.69 -2.42 -27.94
CA ALA A 651 9.57 -1.71 -28.86
C ALA A 651 9.89 -0.29 -28.35
N GLY A 652 11.13 0.15 -28.56
CA GLY A 652 11.65 1.44 -28.09
C GLY A 652 12.53 1.31 -26.84
N ASP A 653 13.02 2.44 -26.34
CA ASP A 653 13.93 2.49 -25.19
C ASP A 653 13.19 2.37 -23.85
N PRO A 654 13.82 1.79 -22.81
CA PRO A 654 13.25 1.77 -21.47
C PRO A 654 13.04 3.18 -20.91
N VAL A 655 11.96 3.39 -20.16
CA VAL A 655 11.68 4.64 -19.45
C VAL A 655 12.01 4.46 -17.97
N MET A 656 12.73 5.42 -17.40
CA MET A 656 13.06 5.47 -15.99
C MET A 656 12.16 6.47 -15.28
N LEU A 657 11.40 6.01 -14.30
CA LEU A 657 10.42 6.80 -13.57
C LEU A 657 10.72 6.78 -12.07
N LYS A 658 10.91 7.96 -11.46
CA LYS A 658 11.09 8.06 -10.00
C LYS A 658 9.72 8.11 -9.31
N LEU A 659 9.51 7.23 -8.33
CA LEU A 659 8.26 7.15 -7.55
C LEU A 659 8.38 7.95 -6.23
N PHE A 660 7.25 8.44 -5.70
CA PHE A 660 7.20 9.30 -4.52
C PHE A 660 6.16 8.82 -3.49
N ASP A 661 6.45 9.10 -2.21
CA ASP A 661 5.58 8.84 -1.04
C ASP A 661 5.38 10.20 -0.32
N ASP A 662 4.69 11.12 -0.99
CA ASP A 662 4.54 12.52 -0.61
C ASP A 662 3.09 12.97 -0.38
N GLY A 663 2.12 12.09 -0.63
CA GLY A 663 0.68 12.32 -0.55
C GLY A 663 0.14 13.21 -1.66
N ALA A 664 0.77 13.23 -2.83
CA ALA A 664 0.30 13.96 -4.00
C ALA A 664 0.25 13.12 -5.29
N GLY A 665 -0.60 13.54 -6.23
CA GLY A 665 -0.71 12.90 -7.53
C GLY A 665 -1.21 11.45 -7.43
N ALA A 666 -0.42 10.51 -7.95
CA ALA A 666 -0.74 9.09 -7.86
C ALA A 666 -0.61 8.53 -6.43
N ASP A 667 0.17 9.20 -5.57
CA ASP A 667 0.27 8.87 -4.16
C ASP A 667 -0.80 9.61 -3.35
N VAL A 668 -1.69 8.85 -2.72
CA VAL A 668 -2.87 9.41 -2.04
C VAL A 668 -2.69 9.51 -0.52
N ILE A 669 -1.70 8.83 0.06
CA ILE A 669 -1.44 8.82 1.49
C ILE A 669 0.05 9.04 1.72
N LYS A 670 0.37 10.19 2.29
CA LYS A 670 1.75 10.56 2.60
C LYS A 670 2.36 9.66 3.67
N ASN A 671 3.62 9.29 3.46
CA ASN A 671 4.46 8.54 4.39
C ASN A 671 3.91 7.16 4.78
N ASP A 672 3.20 6.47 3.89
CA ASP A 672 2.67 5.12 4.17
C ASP A 672 3.59 4.00 3.65
N GLY A 673 4.74 4.36 3.06
CA GLY A 673 5.72 3.44 2.48
C GLY A 673 5.36 2.95 1.07
N ILE A 674 4.28 3.45 0.48
CA ILE A 674 3.85 3.11 -0.87
C ILE A 674 4.21 4.26 -1.81
N TYR A 675 5.30 4.04 -2.56
CA TYR A 675 5.76 5.01 -3.54
C TYR A 675 4.99 4.84 -4.84
N SER A 676 4.41 5.92 -5.33
CA SER A 676 3.48 5.91 -6.46
C SER A 676 3.82 6.98 -7.50
N ARG A 677 3.45 6.75 -8.77
CA ARG A 677 3.48 7.78 -9.84
C ARG A 677 2.61 7.38 -11.05
N TYR A 678 2.13 8.37 -11.81
CA TYR A 678 1.51 8.12 -13.11
C TYR A 678 2.55 7.81 -14.20
N PHE A 679 2.21 6.87 -15.08
CA PHE A 679 2.94 6.56 -16.30
C PHE A 679 1.99 6.70 -17.51
N PHE A 680 2.34 7.62 -18.42
CA PHE A 680 1.52 7.95 -19.59
C PHE A 680 2.35 8.17 -20.87
N SER A 681 3.68 8.08 -20.79
CA SER A 681 4.60 8.18 -21.93
C SER A 681 4.69 6.86 -22.70
N PHE A 682 3.57 6.45 -23.31
CA PHE A 682 3.49 5.21 -24.06
C PHE A 682 4.18 5.32 -25.42
N ALA A 683 5.26 4.58 -25.62
CA ALA A 683 6.03 4.60 -26.88
C ALA A 683 5.29 3.87 -28.02
N VAL A 684 4.64 2.75 -27.71
CA VAL A 684 3.98 1.86 -28.69
C VAL A 684 2.73 1.21 -28.10
N ASN A 685 1.85 0.73 -28.98
CA ASN A 685 0.87 -0.28 -28.59
C ASN A 685 1.61 -1.59 -28.29
N GLY A 686 1.15 -2.32 -27.28
CA GLY A 686 1.76 -3.60 -26.90
C GLY A 686 2.06 -3.70 -25.42
N ARG A 687 2.97 -4.61 -25.07
CA ARG A 687 3.29 -4.97 -23.68
C ARG A 687 4.43 -4.14 -23.10
N TYR A 688 4.36 -3.92 -21.80
CA TYR A 688 5.34 -3.18 -21.02
C TYR A 688 5.72 -4.02 -19.80
N SER A 689 7.03 -4.20 -19.57
CA SER A 689 7.55 -4.85 -18.37
C SER A 689 7.84 -3.78 -17.30
N LEU A 690 7.61 -4.12 -16.03
CA LEU A 690 7.90 -3.23 -14.90
C LEU A 690 8.92 -3.87 -13.96
N LYS A 691 9.98 -3.12 -13.67
CA LYS A 691 10.97 -3.44 -12.64
C LYS A 691 11.15 -2.25 -11.72
N VAL A 692 11.25 -2.46 -10.41
CA VAL A 692 11.51 -1.39 -9.44
C VAL A 692 12.81 -1.66 -8.69
N HIS A 693 13.67 -0.64 -8.63
CA HIS A 693 14.88 -0.61 -7.82
C HIS A 693 14.68 0.36 -6.66
N VAL A 694 14.89 -0.13 -5.44
CA VAL A 694 14.87 0.68 -4.22
C VAL A 694 16.27 0.72 -3.63
N ARG A 695 16.74 1.94 -3.36
CA ARG A 695 17.96 2.20 -2.60
C ARG A 695 17.64 3.10 -1.42
N HIS A 696 18.08 2.70 -0.24
CA HIS A 696 17.92 3.50 0.98
C HIS A 696 19.28 3.70 1.62
N SER A 697 19.67 4.96 1.82
CA SER A 697 20.93 5.31 2.49
C SER A 697 20.79 5.16 4.00
N PRO A 698 21.87 4.85 4.74
CA PRO A 698 21.82 4.87 6.20
C PRO A 698 21.47 6.29 6.67
N SER A 699 20.33 6.46 7.32
CA SER A 699 19.87 7.74 7.87
C SER A 699 19.71 7.64 9.39
N MET A 700 19.98 8.74 10.10
CA MET A 700 19.90 8.83 11.56
C MET A 700 18.50 9.09 12.11
N SER A 701 17.43 8.97 11.30
CA SER A 701 16.08 9.21 11.79
C SER A 701 15.04 8.54 10.91
N SER A 702 14.51 7.39 11.35
CA SER A 702 13.17 6.98 10.91
C SER A 702 12.16 7.80 11.69
N LEU A 703 11.29 8.56 11.01
CA LEU A 703 10.13 9.18 11.66
C LEU A 703 9.40 8.13 12.50
N THR A 704 9.17 8.46 13.76
CA THR A 704 8.65 7.55 14.80
C THR A 704 7.15 7.29 14.71
N HIS A 705 6.45 7.78 13.68
CA HIS A 705 4.98 7.90 13.72
C HIS A 705 4.22 7.59 12.41
N SER A 706 4.84 6.97 11.40
CA SER A 706 4.09 6.56 10.20
C SER A 706 3.43 5.19 10.41
N VAL A 707 2.12 5.17 10.54
CA VAL A 707 1.28 3.96 10.50
C VAL A 707 0.87 3.71 9.04
N PRO A 708 1.05 2.51 8.49
CA PRO A 708 0.49 2.19 7.18
C PRO A 708 -1.04 2.11 7.26
N GLY A 709 -1.73 2.88 6.41
CA GLY A 709 -3.16 2.74 6.17
C GLY A 709 -4.09 3.29 7.26
N SER A 710 -5.39 3.15 7.01
CA SER A 710 -6.48 3.51 7.95
C SER A 710 -6.59 2.44 9.04
N HIS A 711 -6.77 2.85 10.29
CA HIS A 711 -6.76 1.94 11.44
C HIS A 711 -8.01 2.09 12.29
N ALA A 712 -8.37 1.06 13.07
CA ALA A 712 -9.47 1.19 14.01
C ALA A 712 -9.11 2.20 15.12
N MET A 713 -10.04 3.09 15.48
CA MET A 713 -9.83 4.04 16.57
C MET A 713 -9.80 3.31 17.93
N TYR A 714 -8.64 3.28 18.60
CA TYR A 714 -8.58 2.91 20.02
C TYR A 714 -9.03 4.09 20.88
N VAL A 715 -9.98 3.85 21.78
CA VAL A 715 -10.51 4.86 22.67
C VAL A 715 -9.83 4.77 24.04
N PRO A 716 -9.16 5.86 24.51
CA PRO A 716 -8.48 5.87 25.81
C PRO A 716 -9.41 5.71 27.03
N GLY A 717 -10.70 5.99 26.89
CA GLY A 717 -11.67 5.87 27.97
C GLY A 717 -13.07 6.32 27.55
N TYR A 718 -14.03 6.11 28.45
CA TYR A 718 -15.44 6.48 28.26
C TYR A 718 -16.05 6.96 29.58
N ILE A 719 -17.19 7.65 29.51
CA ILE A 719 -17.96 8.03 30.68
C ILE A 719 -19.03 6.97 30.93
N ALA A 720 -19.02 6.35 32.10
CA ALA A 720 -20.08 5.47 32.57
C ALA A 720 -20.59 5.95 33.93
N ASN A 721 -21.92 6.08 34.07
CA ASN A 721 -22.57 6.56 35.30
C ASN A 721 -22.01 7.88 35.84
N GLY A 722 -21.59 8.79 34.95
CA GLY A 722 -21.03 10.09 35.31
C GLY A 722 -19.54 10.09 35.69
N ASN A 723 -18.88 8.92 35.71
CA ASN A 723 -17.46 8.79 36.01
C ASN A 723 -16.65 8.46 34.76
N ILE A 724 -15.46 9.03 34.63
CA ILE A 724 -14.51 8.69 33.57
C ILE A 724 -13.87 7.34 33.92
N GLN A 725 -14.01 6.38 33.02
CA GLN A 725 -13.31 5.09 33.05
C GLN A 725 -12.26 5.10 31.95
N MET A 726 -10.99 4.91 32.33
CA MET A 726 -9.88 4.85 31.40
C MET A 726 -9.59 3.39 31.04
N ASN A 727 -9.36 3.14 29.76
CA ASN A 727 -8.87 1.87 29.27
C ASN A 727 -7.35 1.76 29.47
N ALA A 728 -6.82 0.54 29.48
CA ALA A 728 -5.40 0.30 29.64
C ALA A 728 -4.61 0.98 28.51
N PRO A 729 -3.57 1.78 28.79
CA PRO A 729 -2.83 2.47 27.74
C PRO A 729 -2.32 1.47 26.69
N ARG A 730 -2.31 1.89 25.42
CA ARG A 730 -1.77 1.04 24.34
C ARG A 730 -0.37 0.57 24.73
N THR A 731 -0.12 -0.72 24.59
CA THR A 731 1.21 -1.30 24.71
C THR A 731 2.06 -0.79 23.56
N SER A 732 2.73 0.36 23.75
CA SER A 732 3.75 0.80 22.81
C SER A 732 4.94 -0.14 22.97
N VAL A 733 5.15 -1.02 21.99
CA VAL A 733 6.39 -1.80 21.93
C VAL A 733 7.48 -0.82 21.53
N GLY A 734 8.17 -0.29 22.55
CA GLY A 734 9.33 0.57 22.36
C GLY A 734 10.35 -0.15 21.50
N ARG A 735 10.69 0.44 20.36
CA ARG A 735 11.75 -0.08 19.50
C ARG A 735 13.08 0.12 20.22
N SER A 736 13.88 -0.93 20.36
CA SER A 736 15.32 -0.73 20.45
C SER A 736 15.77 -0.22 19.08
N GLU A 737 16.07 1.06 18.97
CA GLU A 737 16.71 1.64 17.79
C GLU A 737 18.05 0.93 17.57
N GLU A 738 18.03 -0.20 16.87
CA GLU A 738 19.25 -0.67 16.25
C GLU A 738 19.59 0.35 15.17
N GLU A 739 20.62 1.16 15.43
CA GLU A 739 21.22 2.03 14.44
C GLU A 739 21.42 1.24 13.15
N GLN A 740 20.67 1.59 12.10
CA GLN A 740 20.83 0.95 10.80
C GLN A 740 22.12 1.50 10.17
N LYS A 741 23.24 0.89 10.56
CA LYS A 741 24.60 1.25 10.14
C LYS A 741 24.79 1.20 8.62
N TRP A 742 24.02 0.34 7.95
CA TRP A 742 24.10 0.12 6.50
C TRP A 742 22.77 0.45 5.83
N GLY A 743 22.86 1.13 4.69
CA GLY A 743 21.74 1.24 3.76
C GLY A 743 21.32 -0.12 3.20
N PHE A 744 20.34 -0.13 2.30
CA PHE A 744 19.95 -1.36 1.62
C PHE A 744 19.62 -1.11 0.15
N SER A 745 19.73 -2.17 -0.65
CA SER A 745 19.25 -2.25 -2.03
C SER A 745 18.27 -3.40 -2.17
N ARG A 746 17.16 -3.19 -2.86
CA ARG A 746 16.15 -4.21 -3.18
C ARG A 746 15.63 -4.02 -4.59
N ILE A 747 15.35 -5.12 -5.28
CA ILE A 747 14.73 -5.12 -6.59
C ILE A 747 13.49 -6.01 -6.56
N SER A 748 12.47 -5.59 -7.28
CA SER A 748 11.22 -6.35 -7.41
C SER A 748 10.66 -6.18 -8.83
N SER A 749 10.24 -7.28 -9.44
CA SER A 749 9.46 -7.22 -10.68
C SER A 749 8.01 -6.86 -10.36
N GLY A 750 7.49 -5.86 -11.07
CA GLY A 750 6.10 -5.41 -10.96
C GLY A 750 5.14 -6.09 -11.92
N GLY A 751 5.61 -7.10 -12.66
CA GLY A 751 4.84 -7.79 -13.69
C GLY A 751 4.85 -7.04 -15.03
N SER A 752 3.77 -7.18 -15.78
CA SER A 752 3.57 -6.51 -17.07
C SER A 752 2.16 -6.01 -17.26
N PHE A 753 2.01 -5.04 -18.17
CA PHE A 753 0.71 -4.51 -18.59
C PHE A 753 0.70 -4.20 -20.09
N SER A 754 -0.50 -4.11 -20.66
CA SER A 754 -0.71 -3.86 -22.09
C SER A 754 -1.33 -2.49 -22.35
N VAL A 755 -0.91 -1.82 -23.42
CA VAL A 755 -1.39 -0.50 -23.81
C VAL A 755 -1.98 -0.54 -25.21
N LEU A 756 -3.17 0.03 -25.36
CA LEU A 756 -3.92 0.09 -26.62
C LEU A 756 -4.21 1.53 -27.06
N GLY A 757 -4.35 1.74 -28.37
CA GLY A 757 -4.78 3.01 -28.96
C GLY A 757 -3.74 4.13 -28.97
N VAL A 758 -2.45 3.83 -28.80
CA VAL A 758 -1.36 4.82 -28.91
C VAL A 758 -1.33 5.36 -30.35
N PRO A 759 -1.50 6.68 -30.56
CA PRO A 759 -1.50 7.29 -31.88
C PRO A 759 -0.16 7.12 -32.61
N ALA A 760 -0.21 6.97 -33.94
CA ALA A 760 1.00 6.99 -34.76
C ALA A 760 1.47 8.44 -34.97
N GLY A 761 2.63 8.78 -34.41
CA GLY A 761 3.25 10.10 -34.56
C GLY A 761 2.86 11.10 -33.46
N PRO A 762 3.28 12.37 -33.59
CA PRO A 762 3.01 13.39 -32.59
C PRO A 762 1.49 13.65 -32.47
N HIS A 763 0.98 13.64 -31.25
CA HIS A 763 -0.40 14.01 -30.95
C HIS A 763 -0.42 15.31 -30.15
N THR A 764 -1.58 16.00 -30.16
CA THR A 764 -1.79 17.12 -29.23
C THR A 764 -1.78 16.60 -27.81
N ASP A 765 -1.34 17.45 -26.88
CA ASP A 765 -1.49 17.15 -25.45
C ASP A 765 -2.97 16.97 -25.09
N VAL A 766 -3.22 15.95 -24.29
CA VAL A 766 -4.52 15.48 -23.83
C VAL A 766 -4.50 15.16 -22.32
N PHE A 767 -3.39 15.44 -21.62
CA PHE A 767 -3.15 15.02 -20.26
C PHE A 767 -3.19 16.24 -19.31
N PRO A 768 -4.30 16.49 -18.61
CA PRO A 768 -4.35 17.61 -17.67
C PRO A 768 -3.47 17.35 -16.43
N PRO A 769 -3.11 18.41 -15.68
CA PRO A 769 -2.50 18.26 -14.36
C PRO A 769 -3.36 17.43 -13.41
N CYS A 770 -2.74 16.73 -12.44
CA CYS A 770 -3.47 15.92 -11.48
C CYS A 770 -4.30 16.75 -10.48
N LYS A 771 -5.27 16.11 -9.83
CA LYS A 771 -6.07 16.74 -8.77
C LYS A 771 -5.17 17.05 -7.56
N ILE A 772 -5.27 18.27 -7.03
CA ILE A 772 -4.66 18.64 -5.75
C ILE A 772 -5.55 18.11 -4.61
N ILE A 773 -5.00 17.30 -3.72
CA ILE A 773 -5.75 16.65 -2.63
C ILE A 773 -5.36 17.12 -1.22
N ASP A 774 -4.28 17.90 -1.10
CA ASP A 774 -3.70 18.36 0.16
C ASP A 774 -3.80 19.88 0.36
N LEU A 775 -4.76 20.53 -0.30
CA LEU A 775 -4.93 21.98 -0.17
C LEU A 775 -5.32 22.35 1.27
N GLU A 776 -4.55 23.25 1.86
CA GLU A 776 -4.81 23.84 3.18
C GLU A 776 -4.90 25.35 3.10
N ALA A 777 -5.68 25.94 4.01
CA ALA A 777 -5.84 27.39 4.13
C ALA A 777 -5.72 27.82 5.59
N VAL A 778 -4.83 28.75 5.87
CA VAL A 778 -4.59 29.31 7.20
C VAL A 778 -4.69 30.81 7.14
N LYS A 779 -5.50 31.41 8.03
CA LYS A 779 -5.56 32.86 8.18
C LYS A 779 -4.38 33.34 9.02
N VAL A 780 -3.56 34.22 8.46
CA VAL A 780 -2.45 34.92 9.13
C VAL A 780 -2.75 36.41 9.07
N GLU A 781 -2.99 37.02 10.23
CA GLU A 781 -3.42 38.43 10.35
C GLU A 781 -4.69 38.73 9.50
N ASP A 782 -4.58 39.63 8.51
CA ASP A 782 -5.62 40.02 7.55
C ASP A 782 -5.49 39.28 6.20
N GLN A 783 -4.62 38.27 6.11
CA GLN A 783 -4.37 37.53 4.89
C GLN A 783 -4.71 36.04 5.07
N VAL A 784 -4.98 35.38 3.94
CA VAL A 784 -5.16 33.93 3.88
C VAL A 784 -3.94 33.36 3.16
N THR A 785 -3.23 32.46 3.83
CA THR A 785 -2.11 31.70 3.26
C THR A 785 -2.60 30.31 2.91
N LEU A 786 -2.44 29.95 1.64
CA LEU A 786 -2.74 28.65 1.07
C LEU A 786 -1.45 27.83 0.96
N SER A 787 -1.57 26.53 1.12
CA SER A 787 -0.46 25.58 1.08
C SER A 787 -0.93 24.28 0.41
N TRP A 788 -0.22 23.79 -0.61
CA TRP A 788 -0.54 22.54 -1.31
C TRP A 788 0.72 21.95 -1.97
N THR A 789 0.62 20.75 -2.50
CA THR A 789 1.71 20.13 -3.28
C THR A 789 1.48 20.36 -4.78
N ALA A 790 2.48 20.91 -5.47
CA ALA A 790 2.37 21.29 -6.88
C ALA A 790 2.06 20.06 -7.77
N PRO A 791 1.02 20.09 -8.61
CA PRO A 791 0.83 19.12 -9.67
C PRO A 791 1.79 19.38 -10.84
N GLY A 792 1.84 18.45 -11.79
CA GLY A 792 2.62 18.56 -13.02
C GLY A 792 2.01 19.46 -14.09
N GLU A 793 2.69 19.50 -15.23
CA GLU A 793 2.10 19.94 -16.51
C GLU A 793 1.06 18.88 -16.92
N ASP A 794 1.50 17.62 -16.95
CA ASP A 794 0.68 16.45 -17.23
C ASP A 794 0.67 15.55 -15.99
N PHE A 795 -0.49 15.35 -15.39
CA PHE A 795 -0.63 14.63 -14.12
C PHE A 795 0.34 15.14 -13.02
N ASP A 796 1.30 14.31 -12.61
CA ASP A 796 2.30 14.56 -11.58
C ASP A 796 3.73 14.74 -12.17
N GLU A 797 3.85 15.07 -13.46
CA GLU A 797 5.12 15.31 -14.14
C GLU A 797 5.21 16.70 -14.79
N GLY A 798 6.37 17.34 -14.68
CA GLY A 798 6.62 18.67 -15.21
C GLY A 798 6.16 19.78 -14.28
N GLN A 799 5.66 20.88 -14.85
CA GLN A 799 5.29 22.10 -14.12
C GLN A 799 4.03 22.69 -14.72
N ALA A 800 2.99 22.85 -13.89
CA ALA A 800 1.77 23.53 -14.29
C ALA A 800 2.04 24.95 -14.82
N ASN A 801 1.23 25.43 -15.76
CA ASN A 801 1.39 26.76 -16.35
C ASN A 801 0.79 27.84 -15.44
N SER A 802 -0.37 27.58 -14.84
CA SER A 802 -1.02 28.51 -13.91
C SER A 802 -2.02 27.83 -12.98
N TYR A 803 -2.50 28.57 -11.98
CA TYR A 803 -3.58 28.14 -11.10
C TYR A 803 -4.82 29.05 -11.20
N GLU A 804 -5.99 28.42 -11.26
CA GLU A 804 -7.29 29.06 -11.08
C GLU A 804 -7.73 28.83 -9.62
N ILE A 805 -7.52 29.83 -8.76
CA ILE A 805 -7.90 29.80 -7.36
C ILE A 805 -9.21 30.55 -7.19
N ARG A 806 -10.20 29.91 -6.57
CA ARG A 806 -11.51 30.53 -6.32
C ARG A 806 -11.91 30.39 -4.86
N MET A 807 -12.71 31.35 -4.40
CA MET A 807 -13.19 31.41 -3.03
C MET A 807 -14.69 31.69 -2.93
N SER A 808 -15.31 31.25 -1.85
CA SER A 808 -16.75 31.41 -1.59
C SER A 808 -17.05 31.56 -0.10
N LYS A 809 -18.19 32.18 0.19
CA LYS A 809 -18.80 32.33 1.54
C LYS A 809 -19.69 31.13 1.88
N SER A 810 -20.06 30.37 0.86
CA SER A 810 -20.92 29.18 0.91
C SER A 810 -20.13 27.96 0.43
N LEU A 811 -20.11 26.92 1.26
CA LEU A 811 -19.50 25.62 0.92
C LEU A 811 -20.20 25.00 -0.30
N GLN A 812 -21.53 25.06 -0.34
CA GLN A 812 -22.32 24.51 -1.44
C GLN A 812 -21.95 25.17 -2.77
N ASN A 813 -21.82 26.50 -2.79
CA ASN A 813 -21.55 27.23 -4.04
C ASN A 813 -20.17 26.86 -4.63
N ILE A 814 -19.14 26.69 -3.80
CA ILE A 814 -17.81 26.33 -4.31
C ILE A 814 -17.73 24.86 -4.73
N GLN A 815 -18.56 23.99 -4.15
CA GLN A 815 -18.66 22.58 -4.48
C GLN A 815 -19.43 22.36 -5.79
N ASP A 816 -20.61 22.96 -5.94
CA ASP A 816 -21.50 22.72 -7.07
C ASP A 816 -21.18 23.62 -8.28
N ASP A 817 -20.66 24.82 -8.03
CA ASP A 817 -20.50 25.86 -9.05
C ASP A 817 -19.19 26.62 -8.91
N PHE A 818 -18.08 25.86 -8.94
CA PHE A 818 -16.73 26.40 -8.90
C PHE A 818 -16.52 27.56 -9.89
N ASN A 819 -17.06 27.45 -11.12
CA ASN A 819 -16.82 28.44 -12.18
C ASN A 819 -17.53 29.79 -11.94
N ASN A 820 -18.48 29.88 -11.00
CA ASN A 820 -19.12 31.14 -10.61
C ASN A 820 -18.64 31.66 -9.24
N ALA A 821 -17.80 30.90 -8.52
CA ALA A 821 -17.16 31.36 -7.30
C ALA A 821 -16.18 32.53 -7.57
N ILE A 822 -15.83 33.29 -6.53
CA ILE A 822 -15.04 34.52 -6.66
C ILE A 822 -13.60 34.15 -7.03
N LEU A 823 -13.11 34.68 -8.16
CA LEU A 823 -11.75 34.47 -8.62
C LEU A 823 -10.74 35.25 -7.75
N VAL A 824 -9.72 34.56 -7.26
CA VAL A 824 -8.59 35.15 -6.54
C VAL A 824 -7.53 35.57 -7.56
N ASN A 825 -6.94 36.76 -7.39
CA ASN A 825 -5.89 37.24 -8.27
C ASN A 825 -4.59 36.44 -8.06
N THR A 826 -4.26 35.56 -9.02
CA THR A 826 -3.07 34.70 -9.01
C THR A 826 -1.91 35.25 -9.85
N SER A 827 -1.94 36.52 -10.27
CA SER A 827 -0.88 37.12 -11.13
C SER A 827 0.53 37.09 -10.57
N LYS A 828 0.68 36.93 -9.25
CA LYS A 828 1.99 36.82 -8.57
C LYS A 828 2.43 35.39 -8.29
N LEU A 829 1.60 34.40 -8.63
CA LEU A 829 1.86 32.99 -8.37
C LEU A 829 2.49 32.37 -9.61
N THR A 830 3.72 31.90 -9.47
CA THR A 830 4.41 31.10 -10.50
C THR A 830 4.44 29.67 -10.01
N PRO A 831 3.74 28.74 -10.69
CA PRO A 831 3.77 27.34 -10.29
C PRO A 831 5.19 26.79 -10.27
N GLN A 832 5.47 25.90 -9.33
CA GLN A 832 6.73 25.19 -9.19
C GLN A 832 6.67 23.80 -9.84
N GLN A 833 7.80 23.09 -9.83
CA GLN A 833 7.88 21.72 -10.34
C GLN A 833 7.01 20.78 -9.50
N ALA A 834 6.46 19.75 -10.13
CA ALA A 834 5.62 18.75 -9.47
C ALA A 834 6.28 18.17 -8.20
N GLY A 835 5.48 17.94 -7.15
CA GLY A 835 5.94 17.41 -5.86
C GLY A 835 6.57 18.45 -4.92
N THR A 836 6.75 19.69 -5.37
CA THR A 836 7.23 20.77 -4.48
C THR A 836 6.08 21.39 -3.69
N LYS A 837 6.36 21.89 -2.48
CA LYS A 837 5.35 22.58 -1.67
C LYS A 837 5.16 24.00 -2.15
N GLU A 838 3.91 24.33 -2.48
CA GLU A 838 3.47 25.66 -2.87
C GLU A 838 2.93 26.43 -1.67
N ILE A 839 3.22 27.73 -1.64
CA ILE A 839 2.69 28.66 -0.62
C ILE A 839 2.23 29.93 -1.34
N PHE A 840 0.97 30.28 -1.15
CA PHE A 840 0.41 31.49 -1.75
C PHE A 840 -0.45 32.27 -0.76
N THR A 841 -0.18 33.57 -0.64
CA THR A 841 -0.88 34.44 0.31
C THR A 841 -1.65 35.53 -0.42
N PHE A 842 -2.93 35.71 -0.07
CA PHE A 842 -3.78 36.74 -0.63
C PHE A 842 -4.62 37.45 0.45
N SER A 843 -5.11 38.64 0.11
CA SER A 843 -5.93 39.47 1.00
C SER A 843 -7.41 39.37 0.60
N PRO A 844 -8.30 38.87 1.49
CA PRO A 844 -9.73 38.77 1.22
C PRO A 844 -10.49 40.10 1.40
N LYS A 845 -9.82 41.26 1.42
CA LYS A 845 -10.45 42.58 1.73
C LYS A 845 -11.68 42.93 0.88
N LEU A 846 -11.70 42.55 -0.41
CA LEU A 846 -12.89 42.72 -1.28
C LEU A 846 -14.13 41.94 -0.81
N PHE A 847 -13.98 40.98 0.11
CA PHE A 847 -15.00 40.07 0.59
C PHE A 847 -15.60 40.47 1.95
N THR A 848 -14.93 41.38 2.68
CA THR A 848 -15.36 41.90 3.99
C THR A 848 -16.10 43.24 3.90
N GLU A 849 -16.05 43.92 2.75
CA GLU A 849 -16.72 45.20 2.49
C GLU A 849 -17.95 45.03 1.55
N GLY A 850 -18.95 44.24 1.96
CA GLY A 850 -20.28 44.26 1.32
C GLY A 850 -21.17 45.37 1.89
N PRO A 851 -22.19 45.87 1.18
CA PRO A 851 -23.03 46.97 1.67
C PRO A 851 -23.73 46.56 2.97
N LYS A 852 -23.53 47.35 4.04
CA LYS A 852 -24.29 47.27 5.30
C LYS A 852 -25.74 47.71 5.10
N TYR A 853 -26.52 46.98 4.32
CA TYR A 853 -27.96 47.19 4.22
C TYR A 853 -28.65 45.85 3.95
N GLN A 854 -29.07 45.17 5.03
CA GLN A 854 -30.25 44.32 5.04
C GLN A 854 -30.87 44.29 6.47
N PRO A 855 -32.19 44.10 6.58
CA PRO A 855 -32.97 44.38 7.79
C PRO A 855 -32.77 43.30 8.86
N GLU A 856 -33.02 43.69 10.11
CA GLU A 856 -33.03 42.82 11.29
C GLU A 856 -33.86 41.55 11.04
N GLY A 857 -33.23 40.36 11.07
CA GLY A 857 -33.98 39.10 11.03
C GLY A 857 -33.26 37.81 10.65
N GLU A 858 -32.04 37.83 10.09
CA GLU A 858 -31.33 36.60 9.71
C GLU A 858 -29.90 36.53 10.27
N ALA A 859 -29.52 35.31 10.68
CA ALA A 859 -28.43 35.01 11.58
C ALA A 859 -27.02 35.35 11.04
N GLN A 860 -26.18 35.86 11.94
CA GLN A 860 -24.70 35.89 11.96
C GLN A 860 -23.97 35.81 10.60
N GLU A 861 -23.35 36.92 10.20
CA GLU A 861 -22.39 36.98 9.09
C GLU A 861 -21.36 35.84 9.16
N ASN A 862 -21.37 34.95 8.17
CA ASN A 862 -20.40 33.86 8.03
C ASN A 862 -18.99 34.43 7.80
N HIS A 863 -18.17 34.47 8.85
CA HIS A 863 -16.77 34.91 8.83
C HIS A 863 -15.83 33.81 8.28
N ARG A 864 -16.25 33.09 7.25
CA ARG A 864 -15.52 31.96 6.68
C ARG A 864 -15.32 32.11 5.19
N ILE A 865 -14.19 31.57 4.75
CA ILE A 865 -13.86 31.46 3.34
C ILE A 865 -13.56 30.00 3.05
N TYR A 866 -14.25 29.48 2.05
CA TYR A 866 -13.94 28.22 1.41
C TYR A 866 -13.14 28.51 0.16
N VAL A 867 -12.05 27.77 -0.06
CA VAL A 867 -11.13 27.97 -1.17
C VAL A 867 -10.91 26.64 -1.88
N ALA A 868 -10.92 26.68 -3.20
CA ALA A 868 -10.61 25.53 -4.05
C ALA A 868 -9.75 25.99 -5.24
N ILE A 869 -8.99 25.06 -5.81
CA ILE A 869 -7.98 25.34 -6.84
C ILE A 869 -8.13 24.36 -8.01
N ARG A 870 -7.86 24.85 -9.22
CA ARG A 870 -7.51 24.01 -10.38
C ARG A 870 -6.14 24.42 -10.91
N ALA A 871 -5.36 23.43 -11.33
CA ALA A 871 -4.15 23.66 -12.11
C ALA A 871 -4.49 23.64 -13.61
N ILE A 872 -3.75 24.44 -14.37
CA ILE A 872 -3.91 24.60 -15.81
C ILE A 872 -2.55 24.38 -16.46
N ASP A 873 -2.49 23.55 -17.49
CA ASP A 873 -1.28 23.33 -18.29
C ASP A 873 -1.06 24.42 -19.35
N ARG A 874 -0.05 24.25 -20.20
CA ARG A 874 0.29 25.20 -21.28
C ARG A 874 -0.73 25.19 -22.42
N ASN A 875 -1.45 24.09 -22.59
CA ASN A 875 -2.46 23.88 -23.61
C ASN A 875 -3.89 24.20 -23.11
N SER A 876 -4.00 24.77 -21.91
CA SER A 876 -5.24 25.15 -21.25
C SER A 876 -6.16 23.99 -20.84
N LEU A 877 -5.65 22.75 -20.73
CA LEU A 877 -6.41 21.70 -20.04
C LEU A 877 -6.35 21.95 -18.54
N LYS A 878 -7.44 21.56 -17.86
CA LYS A 878 -7.66 21.87 -16.45
C LYS A 878 -7.71 20.58 -15.65
N SER A 879 -7.04 20.58 -14.50
CA SER A 879 -7.22 19.54 -13.51
C SER A 879 -8.67 19.47 -13.01
N ALA A 880 -9.03 18.37 -12.35
CA ALA A 880 -10.20 18.36 -11.48
C ALA A 880 -10.04 19.42 -10.36
N VAL A 881 -11.16 19.89 -9.80
CA VAL A 881 -11.16 20.79 -8.63
C VAL A 881 -10.49 20.08 -7.45
N SER A 882 -9.65 20.79 -6.70
CA SER A 882 -8.99 20.30 -5.50
C SER A 882 -9.98 19.86 -4.41
N ASN A 883 -9.46 19.30 -3.31
CA ASN A 883 -10.19 19.34 -2.05
C ASN A 883 -10.51 20.81 -1.65
N ILE A 884 -11.57 21.02 -0.90
CA ILE A 884 -11.98 22.36 -0.46
C ILE A 884 -11.31 22.67 0.87
N ALA A 885 -10.50 23.74 0.89
CA ALA A 885 -9.87 24.24 2.11
C ALA A 885 -10.75 25.30 2.80
N GLN A 886 -10.72 25.33 4.12
CA GLN A 886 -11.51 26.25 4.93
C GLN A 886 -10.61 27.14 5.78
N ALA A 887 -10.83 28.46 5.73
CA ALA A 887 -10.19 29.43 6.61
C ALA A 887 -11.22 30.20 7.45
N SER A 888 -11.01 30.27 8.76
CA SER A 888 -11.81 31.09 9.67
C SER A 888 -11.21 32.50 9.82
N LEU A 889 -12.01 33.53 9.53
CA LEU A 889 -11.59 34.94 9.56
C LEU A 889 -11.63 35.55 10.98
N PHE A 890 -12.34 34.92 11.92
CA PHE A 890 -12.45 35.38 13.31
C PHE A 890 -11.34 34.79 14.20
N ILE A 891 -10.91 35.57 15.19
CA ILE A 891 -10.02 35.14 16.27
C ILE A 891 -10.81 35.34 17.58
N PRO A 892 -11.04 34.29 18.39
CA PRO A 892 -11.72 34.49 19.67
C PRO A 892 -10.94 35.48 20.57
N PRO A 893 -11.64 36.33 21.35
CA PRO A 893 -11.04 37.42 22.13
C PRO A 893 -9.99 37.01 23.16
N ASN A 894 -9.85 35.72 23.47
CA ASN A 894 -8.94 35.21 24.51
C ASN A 894 -7.53 34.84 24.01
N SER A 895 -7.21 35.13 22.75
CA SER A 895 -5.82 35.05 22.26
C SER A 895 -5.05 36.33 22.57
N ALA A 896 -4.99 36.72 23.85
CA ALA A 896 -3.94 37.63 24.27
C ALA A 896 -2.60 36.90 24.09
N PRO A 897 -1.60 37.48 23.39
CA PRO A 897 -0.30 36.85 23.28
C PRO A 897 0.29 36.67 24.68
N VAL A 898 0.92 35.51 24.91
CA VAL A 898 1.61 35.13 26.16
C VAL A 898 2.53 36.26 26.69
N LEU A 899 2.99 37.13 25.79
CA LEU A 899 3.74 38.35 26.07
C LEU A 899 3.07 39.27 27.11
N ALA A 900 1.73 39.36 27.17
CA ALA A 900 1.03 40.23 28.13
C ALA A 900 1.06 39.67 29.56
N ARG A 901 1.03 38.34 29.72
CA ARG A 901 1.07 37.66 31.02
C ARG A 901 2.48 37.68 31.59
N ASP A 902 3.49 37.46 30.76
CA ASP A 902 4.89 37.55 31.16
C ASP A 902 5.31 38.98 31.51
N ARG A 903 4.78 40.00 30.81
CA ARG A 903 5.01 41.41 31.19
C ARG A 903 4.36 41.76 32.52
N LEU A 904 3.21 41.18 32.84
CA LEU A 904 2.54 41.37 34.14
C LEU A 904 3.28 40.65 35.27
N ILE A 905 3.76 39.42 35.03
CA ILE A 905 4.57 38.65 35.98
C ILE A 905 5.92 39.35 36.20
N LEU A 906 6.58 39.81 35.13
CA LEU A 906 7.83 40.56 35.23
C LEU A 906 7.65 41.90 35.96
N LYS A 907 6.54 42.63 35.71
CA LYS A 907 6.18 43.80 36.52
C LYS A 907 5.96 43.44 37.98
N GLY A 908 5.28 42.33 38.27
CA GLY A 908 5.06 41.83 39.64
C GLY A 908 6.35 41.44 40.36
N ILE A 909 7.29 40.81 39.65
CA ILE A 909 8.61 40.44 40.19
C ILE A 909 9.45 41.70 40.43
N LEU A 910 9.46 42.66 39.49
CA LEU A 910 10.18 43.93 39.64
C LEU A 910 9.63 44.77 40.80
N THR A 911 8.31 44.81 41.01
CA THR A 911 7.73 45.52 42.15
C THR A 911 8.03 44.82 43.48
N ALA A 912 7.98 43.48 43.51
CA ALA A 912 8.36 42.71 44.70
C ALA A 912 9.84 42.89 45.05
N MET A 913 10.75 42.84 44.07
CA MET A 913 12.19 43.10 44.25
C MET A 913 12.46 44.54 44.71
N GLY A 914 11.71 45.52 44.17
CA GLY A 914 11.76 46.91 44.62
C GLY A 914 11.33 47.07 46.08
N LEU A 915 10.24 46.41 46.48
CA LEU A 915 9.77 46.40 47.88
C LEU A 915 10.77 45.74 48.82
N ILE A 916 11.35 44.60 48.45
CA ILE A 916 12.40 43.92 49.23
C ILE A 916 13.64 44.81 49.36
N GLY A 917 14.04 45.49 48.27
CA GLY A 917 15.14 46.44 48.28
C GLY A 917 14.90 47.61 49.24
N ILE A 918 13.69 48.19 49.24
CA ILE A 918 13.31 49.26 50.17
C ILE A 918 13.32 48.75 51.62
N ILE A 919 12.80 47.55 51.89
CA ILE A 919 12.82 46.94 53.23
C ILE A 919 14.26 46.70 53.70
N CYS A 920 15.14 46.20 52.83
CA CYS A 920 16.55 46.03 53.17
C CYS A 920 17.22 47.39 53.44
N LEU A 921 16.91 48.42 52.64
CA LEU A 921 17.46 49.75 52.83
C LEU A 921 16.96 50.39 54.13
N THR A 922 15.68 50.22 54.48
CA THR A 922 15.16 50.71 55.76
C THR A 922 15.78 49.96 56.93
N ILE A 923 15.99 48.65 56.85
CA ILE A 923 16.71 47.89 57.89
C ILE A 923 18.15 48.41 58.03
N VAL A 924 18.88 48.63 56.93
CA VAL A 924 20.25 49.15 56.96
C VAL A 924 20.32 50.58 57.52
N VAL A 925 19.39 51.46 57.11
CA VAL A 925 19.30 52.83 57.63
C VAL A 925 18.95 52.80 59.11
N THR A 926 18.01 51.96 59.53
CA THR A 926 17.64 51.81 60.95
C THR A 926 18.82 51.26 61.77
N HIS A 927 19.57 50.29 61.22
CA HIS A 927 20.77 49.76 61.83
C HIS A 927 21.90 50.81 61.92
N CYS A 928 22.08 51.63 60.88
CA CYS A 928 23.04 52.75 60.89
C CYS A 928 22.65 53.85 61.88
N ILE A 929 21.37 54.17 62.01
CA ILE A 929 20.86 55.14 63.00
C ILE A 929 21.04 54.58 64.41
N LEU A 930 20.73 53.31 64.65
CA LEU A 930 20.97 52.63 65.93
C LEU A 930 22.46 52.58 66.28
N ASN A 931 23.34 52.31 65.31
CA ASN A 931 24.78 52.34 65.54
C ASN A 931 25.33 53.75 65.78
N LYS A 932 24.81 54.77 65.08
CA LYS A 932 25.14 56.19 65.37
C LYS A 932 24.70 56.61 66.76
N LYS A 933 23.54 56.12 67.24
CA LYS A 933 23.07 56.36 68.62
C LYS A 933 23.97 55.65 69.64
N LYS A 934 24.43 54.43 69.34
CA LYS A 934 25.42 53.70 70.16
C LYS A 934 26.80 54.37 70.18
N THR A 935 27.21 55.05 69.11
CA THR A 935 28.47 55.82 69.08
C THR A 935 28.36 57.20 69.72
N ALA A 936 27.14 57.75 69.86
CA ALA A 936 26.89 58.95 70.66
C ALA A 936 26.92 58.63 72.17
N ASP A 937 26.29 57.52 72.61
CA ASP A 937 26.35 57.08 74.02
C ASP A 937 27.77 56.63 74.44
N ASN A 938 28.58 56.08 73.54
CA ASN A 938 29.97 55.73 73.84
C ASN A 938 30.95 56.92 73.82
N LYS A 939 30.51 58.13 73.41
CA LYS A 939 31.31 59.36 73.55
C LYS A 939 31.02 60.13 74.83
N GLU A 940 30.02 59.72 75.62
CA GLU A 940 29.72 60.29 76.94
C GLU A 940 30.31 59.45 78.10
N ASN A 941 30.73 58.20 77.84
CA ASN A 941 31.38 57.32 78.83
C ASN A 941 32.90 57.13 78.65
N GLY A 942 33.53 57.88 77.75
CA GLY A 942 34.99 57.88 77.51
C GLY A 942 35.75 59.00 78.25
N MET A 943 35.12 59.65 79.24
CA MET A 943 35.76 60.67 80.08
C MET A 943 35.63 60.30 81.57
N LYS A 944 35.94 59.04 81.89
CA LYS A 944 36.35 58.57 83.22
C LYS A 944 37.16 57.27 83.06
N LEU A 945 38.46 57.40 83.30
CA LEU A 945 39.55 56.39 83.38
C LEU A 945 40.25 55.93 82.08
N LEU A 946 41.52 56.36 81.98
CA LEU A 946 42.72 55.79 81.34
C LEU A 946 42.69 55.43 79.84
#